data_AF-A0A218WH57-F1
#
_entry.id   AF-A0A218WH57-F1
#
_cell.length_a   1.000
_cell.length_b   1.000
_cell.length_c   1.000
_cell.angle_alpha   90.00
_cell.angle_beta   90.00
_cell.angle_gamma   90.00
#
_symmetry.space_group_name_H-M   'P 1'
#
loop_
_entity.id
_entity.type
_entity.pdbx_description
1 polymer ?
#
loop_
_entity_poly.entity_id
_entity_poly.type
_entity_poly.pdbx_seq_one_letter_code
_entity_poly.pdbx_strand_id
1 'polypeptide(L)'
;MADEAKAKGNAAFSAGDYESAVRHFSDAIALAPTNHVLYSNRSAAYASLFRYSEALDDAKKTVELKPDWSKGYSRLGAAHLGLGHADDAVSAYRKGLEMDPNNEALKSGLADAQAAASRSRAAPNPFGDVFQGPEMWAKLTAEPSTRVFMQQPDFVKMMQEIQKNPSSLNLYLKDQRVMQALGVLLNVKFHSPNQEDRDMPEAEPADPPSQPEKKPEPQAHPEPEPDPMEISEEEKEARERKAQALKEKEAGNAAYKKKDFETAIQHYTKAIELDDEDISFLTNRAAVFLEMGNYEECIKDCDKAVERGRELRSDFKMIARALTRKGSALVKMAKCSKDFEPAIETFQKALTEHRNPDTLKKLNDAEKAKKDLEQQEYFDPKIADEEREKGNEYFKQQKYPEAIRHYTEALRRNPKDPKAYSNRAACYTKLGAMPEGLKDAEKCIELDPTFAKGYTRKGAIQFFMKEYDKALETYQEGLKHDPNNPELLDGVRRCVEQINKANRGDLTPEELKERQAKAMQDPEIQNILTDPVMRQVLIDFQENPKAAQDHTKNPMVMNKIQKLAGRESKQAKLVGLIGPHNGWTPATRVALFLCMQHRVSTSSSPPPPPPSDKLPLVFFPSLPFSPVTAPSPVEVLPPSLCSYMFMECSVSATIRFCLLVLVMYGLCFGYVRGGRATARLRDWGEPEILMPTEKEHAEEGGGGTDEETGTTWAVLVAGSSGYSNYRHQADVCHAYQILKKGGLKDENIVVFMYDDLAMHELNPRRGTIINHPQGEDVYAGVPKDYNGKNVTAENLYAVLLGDKNAVKGGSGKVINSKAGDRIFLYYSDHGGPGVLGMPNLPFLYAGDFIEVLKKKHSAGSYKEMVIYVESCESGSMFDGIMPEDLDIYVTTASNAQESSFGTYCPGMDPSPPPEYITCLGDLYSVAWMEDSETHNLKKETLKQQYKQASVKLRTSNFNTYNAGSHVMQYGNKSIKTEKLYLYQGFDPASVNFPPNKLYFDTPLGVVNQRDADLHFLWQMYKKSEGAMEKRREILGQIMGIMKHRIHLDGSIEMIGMLLFGPERGSVVLSAVREPGSPLVDDWQCLKSMVQLFESHCGSLTQYGMKHMRAFANICNSDVSEAAMEDACLTTCYGREEGHWHPSNVGYSA
;
A
#
# COMPACT_ATOMS: atom_id res chain seq x y z
N MET A 1 -30.32 11.24 -50.48
CA MET A 1 -29.54 10.00 -50.66
C MET A 1 -28.25 10.02 -49.81
N ALA A 2 -27.08 10.46 -50.29
CA ALA A 2 -25.83 10.35 -49.51
C ALA A 2 -25.91 11.01 -48.10
N ASP A 3 -26.38 12.26 -48.00
CA ASP A 3 -26.55 12.93 -46.70
C ASP A 3 -27.66 12.34 -45.81
N GLU A 4 -28.61 11.64 -46.41
CA GLU A 4 -29.70 10.95 -45.70
C GLU A 4 -29.21 9.62 -45.12
N ALA A 5 -28.39 8.88 -45.87
CA ALA A 5 -27.66 7.73 -45.37
C ALA A 5 -26.66 8.14 -44.27
N LYS A 6 -25.95 9.26 -44.45
CA LYS A 6 -25.12 9.87 -43.39
C LYS A 6 -25.95 10.26 -42.15
N ALA A 7 -27.15 10.82 -42.32
CA ALA A 7 -28.04 11.16 -41.20
C ALA A 7 -28.55 9.91 -40.46
N LYS A 8 -28.93 8.86 -41.19
CA LYS A 8 -29.30 7.54 -40.64
C LYS A 8 -28.12 6.88 -39.91
N GLY A 9 -26.92 6.94 -40.49
CA GLY A 9 -25.69 6.44 -39.85
C GLY A 9 -25.32 7.21 -38.59
N ASN A 10 -25.43 8.55 -38.61
CA ASN A 10 -25.25 9.38 -37.42
C ASN A 10 -26.29 9.07 -36.33
N ALA A 11 -27.57 8.89 -36.70
CA ALA A 11 -28.64 8.56 -35.76
C ALA A 11 -28.44 7.17 -35.14
N ALA A 12 -28.07 6.17 -35.94
CA ALA A 12 -27.72 4.82 -35.47
C ALA A 12 -26.50 4.87 -34.52
N PHE A 13 -25.45 5.61 -34.88
CA PHE A 13 -24.28 5.83 -34.03
C PHE A 13 -24.64 6.50 -32.70
N SER A 14 -25.51 7.52 -32.71
CA SER A 14 -26.01 8.17 -31.48
C SER A 14 -26.97 7.29 -30.66
N ALA A 15 -27.59 6.28 -31.27
CA ALA A 15 -28.39 5.27 -30.59
C ALA A 15 -27.58 4.06 -30.09
N GLY A 16 -26.29 3.96 -30.43
CA GLY A 16 -25.43 2.82 -30.10
C GLY A 16 -25.51 1.63 -31.06
N ASP A 17 -26.31 1.71 -32.14
CA ASP A 17 -26.33 0.71 -33.21
C ASP A 17 -25.20 0.99 -34.21
N TYR A 18 -23.99 0.58 -33.83
CA TYR A 18 -22.80 0.81 -34.61
C TYR A 18 -22.72 -0.04 -35.89
N GLU A 19 -23.35 -1.21 -35.95
CA GLU A 19 -23.40 -2.03 -37.19
C GLU A 19 -24.34 -1.41 -38.23
N SER A 20 -25.52 -0.88 -37.83
CA SER A 20 -26.33 -0.07 -38.75
C SER A 20 -25.67 1.27 -39.09
N ALA A 21 -24.87 1.85 -38.18
CA ALA A 21 -24.05 3.01 -38.51
C ALA A 21 -23.00 2.67 -39.58
N VAL A 22 -22.24 1.56 -39.44
CA VAL A 22 -21.29 1.07 -40.46
C VAL A 22 -21.99 0.82 -41.79
N ARG A 23 -23.17 0.18 -41.78
CA ARG A 23 -23.98 -0.07 -42.98
C ARG A 23 -24.35 1.25 -43.68
N HIS A 24 -24.97 2.18 -42.96
CA HIS A 24 -25.44 3.44 -43.53
C HIS A 24 -24.32 4.43 -43.88
N PHE A 25 -23.18 4.39 -43.20
CA PHE A 25 -21.99 5.10 -43.67
C PHE A 25 -21.37 4.43 -44.91
N SER A 26 -21.45 3.10 -45.06
CA SER A 26 -21.04 2.41 -46.29
C SER A 26 -21.96 2.73 -47.46
N ASP A 27 -23.29 2.78 -47.24
CA ASP A 27 -24.28 3.27 -48.20
C ASP A 27 -23.95 4.72 -48.63
N ALA A 28 -23.61 5.59 -47.65
CA ALA A 28 -23.22 6.96 -47.92
C ALA A 28 -21.89 7.07 -48.68
N ILE A 29 -20.89 6.23 -48.37
CA ILE A 29 -19.59 6.18 -49.03
C ILE A 29 -19.71 5.69 -50.47
N ALA A 30 -20.55 4.67 -50.73
CA ALA A 30 -20.84 4.20 -52.09
C ALA A 30 -21.43 5.32 -52.98
N LEU A 31 -22.16 6.27 -52.37
CA LEU A 31 -22.74 7.44 -53.04
C LEU A 31 -21.82 8.69 -53.02
N ALA A 32 -20.78 8.73 -52.20
CA ALA A 32 -19.88 9.88 -52.03
C ALA A 32 -18.45 9.47 -51.59
N PRO A 33 -17.70 8.72 -52.42
CA PRO A 33 -16.45 8.05 -52.01
C PRO A 33 -15.23 8.98 -51.82
N THR A 34 -15.39 10.29 -52.02
CA THR A 34 -14.36 11.31 -51.74
C THR A 34 -14.60 12.06 -50.43
N ASN A 35 -15.70 11.78 -49.71
CA ASN A 35 -16.05 12.51 -48.51
C ASN A 35 -15.37 11.94 -47.25
N HIS A 36 -14.19 12.49 -46.93
CA HIS A 36 -13.40 12.18 -45.73
C HIS A 36 -14.20 12.14 -44.41
N VAL A 37 -15.31 12.90 -44.27
CA VAL A 37 -16.14 12.88 -43.06
C VAL A 37 -16.88 11.55 -42.91
N LEU A 38 -17.27 10.91 -44.02
CA LEU A 38 -17.94 9.60 -43.97
C LEU A 38 -16.98 8.50 -43.53
N TYR A 39 -15.75 8.50 -44.07
CA TYR A 39 -14.68 7.62 -43.61
C TYR A 39 -14.33 7.88 -42.13
N SER A 40 -14.29 9.14 -41.68
CA SER A 40 -14.05 9.49 -40.27
C SER A 40 -15.16 9.02 -39.32
N ASN A 41 -16.41 9.01 -39.79
CA ASN A 41 -17.56 8.52 -39.04
C ASN A 41 -17.66 6.99 -39.06
N ARG A 42 -17.32 6.34 -40.18
CA ARG A 42 -17.29 4.87 -40.27
C ARG A 42 -16.08 4.28 -39.54
N SER A 43 -14.92 4.94 -39.58
CA SER A 43 -13.78 4.68 -38.69
C SER A 43 -14.18 4.75 -37.21
N ALA A 44 -14.97 5.76 -36.83
CA ALA A 44 -15.51 5.85 -35.48
C ALA A 44 -16.44 4.67 -35.14
N ALA A 45 -17.34 4.29 -36.06
CA ALA A 45 -18.26 3.17 -35.86
C ALA A 45 -17.52 1.82 -35.76
N TYR A 46 -16.52 1.58 -36.61
CA TYR A 46 -15.63 0.42 -36.50
C TYR A 46 -14.85 0.42 -35.17
N ALA A 47 -14.31 1.56 -34.72
CA ALA A 47 -13.65 1.66 -33.43
C ALA A 47 -14.60 1.41 -32.24
N SER A 48 -15.87 1.84 -32.34
CA SER A 48 -16.93 1.53 -31.36
C SER A 48 -17.40 0.08 -31.41
N LEU A 49 -17.16 -0.62 -32.53
CA LEU A 49 -17.27 -2.07 -32.67
C LEU A 49 -15.96 -2.81 -32.33
N PHE A 50 -14.93 -2.09 -31.86
CA PHE A 50 -13.58 -2.60 -31.59
C PHE A 50 -12.86 -3.19 -32.82
N ARG A 51 -13.40 -3.00 -34.03
CA ARG A 51 -12.88 -3.46 -35.33
C ARG A 51 -11.76 -2.53 -35.80
N TYR A 52 -10.67 -2.49 -35.03
CA TYR A 52 -9.64 -1.47 -35.16
C TYR A 52 -8.83 -1.54 -36.46
N SER A 53 -8.77 -2.70 -37.11
CA SER A 53 -8.22 -2.89 -38.46
C SER A 53 -8.96 -2.05 -39.51
N GLU A 54 -10.28 -2.23 -39.63
CA GLU A 54 -11.10 -1.44 -40.56
C GLU A 54 -11.21 0.02 -40.13
N ALA A 55 -11.21 0.29 -38.81
CA ALA A 55 -11.14 1.64 -38.29
C ALA A 55 -9.85 2.36 -38.71
N LEU A 56 -8.72 1.65 -38.74
CA LEU A 56 -7.43 2.16 -39.16
C LEU A 56 -7.40 2.45 -40.67
N ASP A 57 -7.95 1.57 -41.50
CA ASP A 57 -7.95 1.78 -42.95
C ASP A 57 -8.88 2.92 -43.38
N ASP A 58 -10.05 3.07 -42.74
CA ASP A 58 -10.90 4.26 -42.92
C ASP A 58 -10.24 5.53 -42.34
N ALA A 59 -9.44 5.44 -41.26
CA ALA A 59 -8.69 6.57 -40.72
C ALA A 59 -7.54 7.00 -41.64
N LYS A 60 -6.78 6.04 -42.20
CA LYS A 60 -5.80 6.28 -43.26
C LYS A 60 -6.48 6.96 -44.45
N LYS A 61 -7.63 6.44 -44.91
CA LYS A 61 -8.37 7.03 -46.04
C LYS A 61 -8.91 8.42 -45.72
N THR A 62 -9.27 8.69 -44.47
CA THR A 62 -9.65 10.03 -43.99
C THR A 62 -8.50 11.03 -44.15
N VAL A 63 -7.29 10.69 -43.69
CA VAL A 63 -6.12 11.59 -43.79
C VAL A 63 -5.50 11.63 -45.20
N GLU A 64 -5.72 10.61 -46.03
CA GLU A 64 -5.39 10.61 -47.45
C GLU A 64 -6.30 11.58 -48.24
N LEU A 65 -7.62 11.48 -48.03
CA LEU A 65 -8.62 12.34 -48.67
C LEU A 65 -8.60 13.78 -48.15
N LYS A 66 -8.18 14.00 -46.90
CA LYS A 66 -8.00 15.35 -46.34
C LYS A 66 -6.80 15.47 -45.36
N PRO A 67 -5.58 15.72 -45.85
CA PRO A 67 -4.37 15.79 -45.03
C PRO A 67 -4.26 17.01 -44.09
N ASP A 68 -5.07 18.05 -44.27
CA ASP A 68 -5.08 19.28 -43.44
C ASP A 68 -6.09 19.23 -42.27
N TRP A 69 -6.76 18.11 -42.06
CA TRP A 69 -7.85 18.02 -41.07
C TRP A 69 -7.43 17.31 -39.79
N SER A 70 -7.18 18.09 -38.73
CA SER A 70 -6.75 17.62 -37.40
C SER A 70 -7.58 16.45 -36.84
N LYS A 71 -8.90 16.44 -37.08
CA LYS A 71 -9.82 15.38 -36.65
C LYS A 71 -9.60 14.03 -37.36
N GLY A 72 -9.02 14.03 -38.57
CA GLY A 72 -8.60 12.81 -39.25
C GLY A 72 -7.47 12.12 -38.49
N TYR A 73 -6.50 12.90 -38.01
CA TYR A 73 -5.42 12.40 -37.16
C TYR A 73 -5.91 11.94 -35.78
N SER A 74 -7.00 12.52 -35.25
CA SER A 74 -7.66 11.97 -34.04
C SER A 74 -8.20 10.56 -34.25
N ARG A 75 -8.73 10.23 -35.44
CA ARG A 75 -9.17 8.87 -35.79
C ARG A 75 -7.99 7.94 -36.02
N LEU A 76 -6.95 8.42 -36.70
CA LEU A 76 -5.73 7.65 -36.96
C LEU A 76 -5.05 7.25 -35.65
N GLY A 77 -4.85 8.19 -34.72
CA GLY A 77 -4.31 7.91 -33.40
C GLY A 77 -5.17 6.94 -32.59
N ALA A 78 -6.50 7.09 -32.62
CA ALA A 78 -7.41 6.19 -31.90
C ALA A 78 -7.38 4.75 -32.44
N ALA A 79 -7.30 4.58 -33.77
CA ALA A 79 -7.24 3.27 -34.40
C ALA A 79 -5.89 2.57 -34.15
N HIS A 80 -4.76 3.29 -34.23
CA HIS A 80 -3.46 2.74 -33.83
C HIS A 80 -3.42 2.37 -32.34
N LEU A 81 -4.01 3.19 -31.47
CA LEU A 81 -4.05 2.90 -30.03
C LEU A 81 -4.91 1.66 -29.71
N GLY A 82 -6.04 1.47 -30.41
CA GLY A 82 -6.87 0.26 -30.30
C GLY A 82 -6.20 -1.02 -30.85
N LEU A 83 -5.22 -0.88 -31.75
CA LEU A 83 -4.37 -1.98 -32.20
C LEU A 83 -3.13 -2.22 -31.30
N GLY A 84 -2.97 -1.47 -30.20
CA GLY A 84 -1.78 -1.53 -29.34
C GLY A 84 -0.54 -0.83 -29.92
N HIS A 85 -0.63 -0.23 -31.12
CA HIS A 85 0.48 0.47 -31.79
C HIS A 85 0.70 1.87 -31.17
N ALA A 86 1.11 1.91 -29.90
CA ALA A 86 1.13 3.15 -29.12
C ALA A 86 2.10 4.22 -29.66
N ASP A 87 3.27 3.84 -30.19
CA ASP A 87 4.22 4.80 -30.79
C ASP A 87 3.70 5.39 -32.13
N ASP A 88 2.96 4.61 -32.93
CA ASP A 88 2.26 5.14 -34.11
C ASP A 88 1.14 6.11 -33.68
N ALA A 89 0.39 5.77 -32.63
CA ALA A 89 -0.67 6.60 -32.09
C ALA A 89 -0.13 7.96 -31.58
N VAL A 90 0.97 7.95 -30.81
CA VAL A 90 1.69 9.17 -30.40
C VAL A 90 2.08 10.02 -31.62
N SER A 91 2.57 9.38 -32.69
CA SER A 91 2.98 10.05 -33.93
C SER A 91 1.79 10.67 -34.67
N ALA A 92 0.67 9.96 -34.77
CA ALA A 92 -0.57 10.47 -35.36
C ALA A 92 -1.16 11.64 -34.55
N TYR A 93 -1.27 11.51 -33.23
CA TYR A 93 -1.81 12.57 -32.38
C TYR A 93 -0.96 13.85 -32.41
N ARG A 94 0.37 13.74 -32.41
CA ARG A 94 1.29 14.88 -32.59
C ARG A 94 1.06 15.60 -33.92
N LYS A 95 0.95 14.87 -35.03
CA LYS A 95 0.68 15.45 -36.35
C LYS A 95 -0.69 16.12 -36.44
N GLY A 96 -1.68 15.67 -35.66
CA GLY A 96 -2.94 16.39 -35.48
C GLY A 96 -2.77 17.72 -34.73
N LEU A 97 -1.94 17.74 -33.68
CA LEU A 97 -1.68 18.93 -32.86
C LEU A 97 -0.81 19.98 -33.59
N GLU A 98 0.01 19.58 -34.55
CA GLU A 98 0.70 20.51 -35.47
C GLU A 98 -0.29 21.36 -36.29
N MET A 99 -1.51 20.86 -36.52
CA MET A 99 -2.57 21.54 -37.27
C MET A 99 -3.57 22.27 -36.37
N ASP A 100 -3.82 21.74 -35.17
CA ASP A 100 -4.76 22.29 -34.19
C ASP A 100 -4.21 22.14 -32.76
N PRO A 101 -3.27 23.01 -32.33
CA PRO A 101 -2.57 22.88 -31.05
C PRO A 101 -3.46 22.97 -29.81
N ASN A 102 -4.68 23.50 -29.96
CA ASN A 102 -5.64 23.72 -28.88
C ASN A 102 -6.73 22.63 -28.80
N ASN A 103 -6.59 21.55 -29.58
CA ASN A 103 -7.57 20.49 -29.63
C ASN A 103 -7.47 19.55 -28.42
N GLU A 104 -8.32 19.74 -27.41
CA GLU A 104 -8.32 18.93 -26.19
C GLU A 104 -8.49 17.42 -26.43
N ALA A 105 -9.21 17.00 -27.49
CA ALA A 105 -9.35 15.58 -27.83
C ALA A 105 -8.03 14.98 -28.38
N LEU A 106 -7.25 15.75 -29.14
CA LEU A 106 -5.91 15.35 -29.57
C LEU A 106 -4.89 15.40 -28.41
N LYS A 107 -5.02 16.36 -27.46
CA LYS A 107 -4.18 16.42 -26.25
C LYS A 107 -4.43 15.21 -25.34
N SER A 108 -5.69 14.85 -25.08
CA SER A 108 -6.04 13.65 -24.32
C SER A 108 -5.49 12.41 -25.03
N GLY A 109 -5.83 12.21 -26.30
CA GLY A 109 -5.35 11.06 -27.08
C GLY A 109 -3.83 10.94 -27.12
N LEU A 110 -3.09 12.06 -27.18
CA LEU A 110 -1.64 12.05 -27.05
C LEU A 110 -1.19 11.59 -25.66
N ALA A 111 -1.79 12.09 -24.58
CA ALA A 111 -1.46 11.66 -23.21
C ALA A 111 -1.77 10.17 -22.98
N ASP A 112 -2.92 9.70 -23.48
CA ASP A 112 -3.35 8.30 -23.43
C ASP A 112 -2.38 7.41 -24.21
N ALA A 113 -1.99 7.81 -25.43
CA ALA A 113 -1.02 7.10 -26.24
C ALA A 113 0.41 7.13 -25.65
N GLN A 114 0.81 8.23 -25.01
CA GLN A 114 2.10 8.31 -24.29
C GLN A 114 2.10 7.41 -23.04
N ALA A 115 0.96 7.30 -22.33
CA ALA A 115 0.80 6.39 -21.21
C ALA A 115 0.75 4.91 -21.66
N ALA A 116 0.24 4.62 -22.86
CA ALA A 116 0.33 3.29 -23.46
C ALA A 116 1.76 2.97 -23.93
N ALA A 117 2.45 3.91 -24.58
CA ALA A 117 3.82 3.72 -25.08
C ALA A 117 4.85 3.56 -23.94
N SER A 118 4.63 4.20 -22.78
CA SER A 118 5.47 3.96 -21.60
C SER A 118 5.21 2.61 -20.94
N ARG A 119 3.94 2.14 -20.91
CA ARG A 119 3.59 0.77 -20.45
C ARG A 119 4.15 -0.31 -21.38
N SER A 120 4.06 -0.11 -22.70
CA SER A 120 4.61 -1.04 -23.71
C SER A 120 6.15 -1.11 -23.73
N ARG A 121 6.82 -0.30 -22.91
CA ARG A 121 8.27 -0.33 -22.66
C ARG A 121 8.62 -0.80 -21.24
N ALA A 122 7.62 -1.15 -20.44
CA ALA A 122 7.76 -1.98 -19.25
C ALA A 122 7.47 -3.46 -19.62
N ALA A 123 7.75 -4.38 -18.70
CA ALA A 123 7.48 -5.81 -18.92
C ALA A 123 5.97 -6.09 -19.10
N PRO A 124 5.58 -7.06 -19.95
CA PRO A 124 4.18 -7.32 -20.29
C PRO A 124 3.37 -7.84 -19.09
N ASN A 125 2.08 -7.48 -19.03
CA ASN A 125 1.14 -7.91 -18.00
C ASN A 125 0.04 -8.79 -18.63
N PRO A 126 0.01 -10.12 -18.37
CA PRO A 126 -0.82 -11.07 -19.12
C PRO A 126 -2.34 -10.83 -19.11
N PHE A 127 -2.87 -10.07 -18.15
CA PHE A 127 -4.32 -9.87 -17.97
C PHE A 127 -4.88 -8.62 -18.67
N GLY A 128 -4.06 -7.76 -19.26
CA GLY A 128 -4.51 -6.50 -19.86
C GLY A 128 -5.39 -6.70 -21.11
N ASP A 129 -4.90 -7.51 -22.04
CA ASP A 129 -5.38 -7.48 -23.43
C ASP A 129 -6.68 -8.29 -23.65
N VAL A 130 -6.90 -9.32 -22.84
CA VAL A 130 -8.05 -10.26 -22.97
C VAL A 130 -9.41 -9.56 -22.85
N PHE A 131 -9.51 -8.54 -21.98
CA PHE A 131 -10.77 -7.83 -21.73
C PHE A 131 -10.97 -6.59 -22.61
N GLN A 132 -9.88 -6.02 -23.14
CA GLN A 132 -9.91 -4.76 -23.88
C GLN A 132 -10.13 -4.96 -25.40
N GLY A 133 -9.84 -6.16 -25.93
CA GLY A 133 -9.97 -6.45 -27.36
C GLY A 133 -11.40 -6.67 -27.88
N PRO A 134 -11.62 -6.56 -29.22
CA PRO A 134 -12.90 -6.86 -29.89
C PRO A 134 -13.43 -8.26 -29.64
N GLU A 135 -12.53 -9.24 -29.59
CA GLU A 135 -12.88 -10.65 -29.55
C GLU A 135 -13.66 -11.05 -28.29
N MET A 136 -13.61 -10.21 -27.25
CA MET A 136 -14.25 -10.44 -25.96
C MET A 136 -15.76 -10.69 -26.14
N TRP A 137 -16.48 -9.73 -26.74
CA TRP A 137 -17.91 -9.87 -26.99
C TRP A 137 -18.25 -10.93 -28.05
N ALA A 138 -17.36 -11.12 -29.03
CA ALA A 138 -17.55 -12.13 -30.08
C ALA A 138 -17.55 -13.55 -29.48
N LYS A 139 -16.56 -13.87 -28.64
CA LYS A 139 -16.44 -15.17 -27.95
C LYS A 139 -17.63 -15.41 -27.00
N LEU A 140 -18.03 -14.41 -26.21
CA LEU A 140 -19.16 -14.52 -25.28
C LEU A 140 -20.54 -14.67 -25.94
N THR A 141 -20.70 -14.16 -27.17
CA THR A 141 -21.94 -14.32 -27.95
C THR A 141 -21.93 -15.63 -28.75
N ALA A 142 -20.75 -16.06 -29.22
CA ALA A 142 -20.57 -17.29 -29.96
C ALA A 142 -20.77 -18.55 -29.09
N GLU A 143 -20.31 -18.55 -27.84
CA GLU A 143 -20.40 -19.72 -26.96
C GLU A 143 -21.81 -19.90 -26.36
N PRO A 144 -22.46 -21.10 -26.47
CA PRO A 144 -23.83 -21.29 -26.02
C PRO A 144 -24.08 -21.02 -24.53
N SER A 145 -23.11 -21.33 -23.66
CA SER A 145 -23.26 -21.18 -22.20
C SER A 145 -23.37 -19.73 -21.74
N THR A 146 -22.63 -18.80 -22.37
CA THR A 146 -22.62 -17.37 -22.02
C THR A 146 -23.62 -16.55 -22.83
N ARG A 147 -24.08 -17.06 -23.97
CA ARG A 147 -25.07 -16.40 -24.85
C ARG A 147 -26.40 -16.09 -24.16
N VAL A 148 -26.78 -16.84 -23.11
CA VAL A 148 -27.98 -16.56 -22.31
C VAL A 148 -27.76 -15.33 -21.42
N PHE A 149 -26.59 -15.20 -20.79
CA PHE A 149 -26.24 -14.04 -19.96
C PHE A 149 -26.10 -12.77 -20.81
N MET A 150 -25.66 -12.90 -22.07
CA MET A 150 -25.60 -11.81 -23.05
C MET A 150 -26.97 -11.16 -23.36
N GLN A 151 -28.09 -11.75 -22.95
CA GLN A 151 -29.43 -11.14 -23.03
C GLN A 151 -29.81 -10.35 -21.78
N GLN A 152 -29.03 -10.43 -20.71
CA GLN A 152 -29.30 -9.81 -19.40
C GLN A 152 -28.61 -8.44 -19.30
N PRO A 153 -29.35 -7.32 -19.18
CA PRO A 153 -28.76 -5.97 -19.26
C PRO A 153 -27.76 -5.64 -18.15
N ASP A 154 -27.91 -6.25 -16.98
CA ASP A 154 -26.98 -6.12 -15.85
C ASP A 154 -25.66 -6.85 -16.11
N PHE A 155 -25.72 -8.07 -16.66
CA PHE A 155 -24.54 -8.84 -17.03
C PHE A 155 -23.72 -8.14 -18.11
N VAL A 156 -24.36 -7.71 -19.20
CA VAL A 156 -23.71 -6.93 -20.27
C VAL A 156 -23.11 -5.64 -19.70
N LYS A 157 -23.76 -4.99 -18.72
CA LYS A 157 -23.20 -3.81 -18.06
C LYS A 157 -21.95 -4.14 -17.24
N MET A 158 -21.92 -5.22 -16.47
CA MET A 158 -20.73 -5.64 -15.72
C MET A 158 -19.55 -5.93 -16.66
N MET A 159 -19.77 -6.73 -17.71
CA MET A 159 -18.72 -7.01 -18.71
C MET A 159 -18.25 -5.75 -19.46
N GLN A 160 -19.11 -4.75 -19.66
CA GLN A 160 -18.71 -3.42 -20.17
C GLN A 160 -17.88 -2.59 -19.19
N GLU A 161 -18.10 -2.71 -17.87
CA GLU A 161 -17.30 -2.02 -16.87
C GLU A 161 -15.91 -2.69 -16.71
N ILE A 162 -15.85 -4.02 -16.76
CA ILE A 162 -14.61 -4.81 -16.84
C ILE A 162 -13.80 -4.44 -18.09
N GLN A 163 -14.43 -4.33 -19.25
CA GLN A 163 -13.76 -3.89 -20.49
C GLN A 163 -13.20 -2.46 -20.38
N LYS A 164 -13.94 -1.52 -19.77
CA LYS A 164 -13.50 -0.12 -19.58
C LYS A 164 -12.40 0.01 -18.53
N ASN A 165 -12.30 -0.94 -17.60
CA ASN A 165 -11.30 -0.99 -16.55
C ASN A 165 -11.09 -2.44 -16.08
N PRO A 166 -10.08 -3.18 -16.58
CA PRO A 166 -9.84 -4.57 -16.18
C PRO A 166 -9.61 -4.74 -14.67
N SER A 167 -9.14 -3.71 -13.98
CA SER A 167 -9.04 -3.66 -12.50
C SER A 167 -10.39 -3.81 -11.78
N SER A 168 -11.51 -3.63 -12.50
CA SER A 168 -12.87 -3.88 -11.99
C SER A 168 -13.34 -5.32 -12.16
N LEU A 169 -12.58 -6.20 -12.82
CA LEU A 169 -12.82 -7.65 -12.82
C LEU A 169 -13.01 -8.16 -11.38
N ASN A 170 -12.11 -7.77 -10.47
CA ASN A 170 -12.12 -8.11 -9.05
C ASN A 170 -13.40 -7.63 -8.31
N LEU A 171 -14.15 -6.68 -8.88
CA LEU A 171 -15.45 -6.24 -8.36
C LEU A 171 -16.58 -7.21 -8.70
N TYR A 172 -16.38 -8.05 -9.71
CA TYR A 172 -17.38 -8.90 -10.36
C TYR A 172 -17.02 -10.39 -10.45
N LEU A 173 -15.81 -10.81 -10.03
CA LEU A 173 -15.39 -12.23 -9.92
C LEU A 173 -16.35 -13.10 -9.07
N LYS A 174 -17.20 -12.49 -8.23
CA LYS A 174 -18.19 -13.20 -7.41
C LYS A 174 -19.52 -13.47 -8.14
N ASP A 175 -19.74 -12.90 -9.32
CA ASP A 175 -20.87 -13.25 -10.17
C ASP A 175 -20.52 -14.46 -11.06
N GLN A 176 -21.28 -15.55 -10.91
CA GLN A 176 -21.06 -16.82 -11.61
C GLN A 176 -21.09 -16.66 -13.14
N ARG A 177 -21.89 -15.73 -13.66
CA ARG A 177 -21.97 -15.43 -15.10
C ARG A 177 -20.67 -14.81 -15.61
N VAL A 178 -20.04 -13.96 -14.78
CA VAL A 178 -18.76 -13.29 -15.08
C VAL A 178 -17.61 -14.29 -15.00
N MET A 179 -17.62 -15.22 -14.05
CA MET A 179 -16.65 -16.33 -14.01
C MET A 179 -16.80 -17.28 -15.20
N GLN A 180 -18.03 -17.65 -15.58
CA GLN A 180 -18.26 -18.50 -16.74
C GLN A 180 -17.85 -17.80 -18.05
N ALA A 181 -18.12 -16.49 -18.16
CA ALA A 181 -17.61 -15.65 -19.23
C ALA A 181 -16.08 -15.55 -19.27
N LEU A 182 -15.43 -15.35 -18.12
CA LEU A 182 -13.97 -15.36 -17.98
C LEU A 182 -13.38 -16.68 -18.50
N GLY A 183 -14.04 -17.80 -18.23
CA GLY A 183 -13.65 -19.11 -18.75
C GLY A 183 -13.68 -19.18 -20.27
N VAL A 184 -14.76 -18.71 -20.89
CA VAL A 184 -14.90 -18.63 -22.36
C VAL A 184 -13.86 -17.69 -23.00
N LEU A 185 -13.50 -16.60 -22.32
CA LEU A 185 -12.51 -15.63 -22.80
C LEU A 185 -11.07 -16.15 -22.74
N LEU A 186 -10.73 -16.89 -21.68
CA LEU A 186 -9.41 -17.50 -21.47
C LEU A 186 -9.29 -18.92 -22.07
N ASN A 187 -10.38 -19.47 -22.60
CA ASN A 187 -10.48 -20.87 -23.05
C ASN A 187 -10.23 -21.90 -21.93
N VAL A 188 -10.72 -21.61 -20.72
CA VAL A 188 -10.59 -22.42 -19.49
C VAL A 188 -11.97 -22.80 -18.96
N LYS A 189 -12.21 -24.08 -18.65
CA LYS A 189 -13.49 -24.54 -18.08
C LYS A 189 -13.49 -24.48 -16.55
N PHE A 190 -14.07 -23.42 -15.99
CA PHE A 190 -14.43 -23.39 -14.57
C PHE A 190 -15.64 -24.29 -14.30
N HIS A 191 -15.51 -25.25 -13.39
CA HIS A 191 -16.63 -26.09 -12.92
C HIS A 191 -17.35 -25.43 -11.74
N SER A 192 -18.65 -25.67 -11.63
CA SER A 192 -19.48 -25.18 -10.52
C SER A 192 -19.85 -26.36 -9.60
N PRO A 193 -19.75 -26.22 -8.26
CA PRO A 193 -19.91 -27.33 -7.32
C PRO A 193 -21.39 -27.64 -7.01
N ASN A 194 -22.22 -27.83 -8.03
CA ASN A 194 -23.63 -28.19 -7.86
C ASN A 194 -24.24 -28.85 -9.12
N GLN A 195 -23.80 -30.07 -9.42
CA GLN A 195 -24.51 -31.02 -10.30
C GLN A 195 -24.08 -32.45 -9.95
N GLU A 196 -24.82 -33.09 -9.05
CA GLU A 196 -24.73 -34.55 -8.82
C GLU A 196 -25.59 -35.31 -9.85
N ASP A 197 -25.21 -36.56 -10.13
CA ASP A 197 -25.74 -37.36 -11.23
C ASP A 197 -27.23 -37.74 -11.09
N ARG A 198 -27.95 -37.69 -12.22
CA ARG A 198 -29.23 -38.40 -12.44
C ARG A 198 -29.39 -38.88 -13.89
N ASP A 199 -28.75 -40.01 -14.18
CA ASP A 199 -29.25 -40.99 -15.15
C ASP A 199 -30.72 -41.38 -14.84
N MET A 200 -31.61 -41.84 -15.73
CA MET A 200 -31.70 -42.12 -17.18
C MET A 200 -33.25 -42.34 -17.47
N PRO A 201 -33.79 -42.71 -18.67
CA PRO A 201 -33.18 -43.08 -19.96
C PRO A 201 -33.78 -42.35 -21.20
N GLU A 202 -33.44 -42.87 -22.39
CA GLU A 202 -33.68 -42.40 -23.76
C GLU A 202 -35.16 -42.31 -24.23
N ALA A 203 -35.44 -41.34 -25.14
CA ALA A 203 -36.30 -41.54 -26.32
C ALA A 203 -36.16 -40.41 -27.37
N GLU A 204 -35.71 -40.75 -28.58
CA GLU A 204 -35.80 -39.96 -29.82
C GLU A 204 -36.63 -40.77 -30.87
N PRO A 205 -37.01 -40.27 -32.06
CA PRO A 205 -36.77 -38.95 -32.67
C PRO A 205 -38.02 -38.23 -33.22
N ALA A 206 -37.90 -36.97 -33.67
CA ALA A 206 -38.46 -36.46 -34.95
C ALA A 206 -38.20 -34.95 -35.18
N ASP A 207 -37.92 -34.59 -36.43
CA ASP A 207 -37.69 -33.24 -36.98
C ASP A 207 -38.38 -33.18 -38.37
N PRO A 208 -38.52 -32.05 -39.09
CA PRO A 208 -39.08 -30.71 -38.78
C PRO A 208 -40.44 -30.50 -39.55
N PRO A 209 -41.08 -29.29 -39.69
CA PRO A 209 -40.63 -28.23 -40.63
C PRO A 209 -41.09 -26.75 -40.42
N SER A 210 -40.43 -25.83 -41.14
CA SER A 210 -40.92 -24.56 -41.77
C SER A 210 -41.93 -23.57 -41.11
N GLN A 211 -41.53 -22.29 -41.13
CA GLN A 211 -42.31 -21.03 -41.07
C GLN A 211 -43.48 -20.96 -42.11
N PRO A 212 -44.50 -20.04 -42.04
CA PRO A 212 -44.37 -18.60 -41.71
C PRO A 212 -45.61 -17.82 -41.12
N GLU A 213 -45.55 -16.48 -41.22
CA GLU A 213 -46.63 -15.46 -41.21
C GLU A 213 -47.09 -14.78 -39.89
N LYS A 214 -48.05 -13.84 -39.99
CA LYS A 214 -48.06 -12.57 -39.21
C LYS A 214 -49.49 -12.08 -38.85
N LYS A 215 -49.67 -11.54 -37.62
CA LYS A 215 -50.90 -10.96 -37.01
C LYS A 215 -52.01 -11.98 -36.66
N PRO A 216 -53.01 -11.61 -35.80
CA PRO A 216 -53.17 -10.41 -34.97
C PRO A 216 -53.19 -10.72 -33.45
N GLU A 217 -53.47 -9.71 -32.61
CA GLU A 217 -53.74 -9.86 -31.17
C GLU A 217 -55.08 -10.61 -30.92
N PRO A 218 -55.10 -11.67 -30.08
CA PRO A 218 -56.34 -12.26 -29.57
C PRO A 218 -56.87 -11.49 -28.35
N GLN A 219 -58.19 -11.38 -28.23
CA GLN A 219 -58.87 -10.73 -27.10
C GLN A 219 -58.93 -11.66 -25.88
N ALA A 220 -58.97 -11.07 -24.68
CA ALA A 220 -59.15 -11.82 -23.43
C ALA A 220 -60.61 -12.27 -23.23
N HIS A 221 -60.76 -13.47 -22.67
CA HIS A 221 -61.99 -13.92 -22.01
C HIS A 221 -61.63 -14.50 -20.63
N PRO A 222 -62.56 -14.48 -19.64
CA PRO A 222 -62.16 -14.22 -18.26
C PRO A 222 -61.95 -15.47 -17.41
N GLU A 223 -60.94 -15.42 -16.54
CA GLU A 223 -60.92 -16.19 -15.29
C GLU A 223 -61.86 -15.51 -14.26
N PRO A 224 -62.39 -16.26 -13.26
CA PRO A 224 -63.48 -15.78 -12.42
C PRO A 224 -63.10 -14.62 -11.50
N GLU A 225 -64.06 -13.72 -11.28
CA GLU A 225 -63.91 -12.59 -10.37
C GLU A 225 -63.70 -13.07 -8.91
N PRO A 226 -62.68 -12.58 -8.20
CA PRO A 226 -62.70 -12.58 -6.74
C PRO A 226 -63.68 -11.52 -6.24
N ASP A 227 -64.43 -11.82 -5.17
CA ASP A 227 -65.37 -10.87 -4.56
C ASP A 227 -64.69 -9.52 -4.25
N PRO A 228 -65.36 -8.37 -4.52
CA PRO A 228 -64.76 -7.06 -4.36
C PRO A 228 -64.55 -6.74 -2.88
N MET A 229 -63.29 -6.72 -2.45
CA MET A 229 -62.92 -5.96 -1.25
C MET A 229 -63.16 -4.48 -1.52
N GLU A 230 -64.04 -3.86 -0.74
CA GLU A 230 -64.25 -2.42 -0.78
C GLU A 230 -62.96 -1.70 -0.34
N ILE A 231 -62.24 -1.14 -1.33
CA ILE A 231 -61.15 -0.19 -1.07
C ILE A 231 -61.76 0.96 -0.27
N SER A 232 -61.20 1.27 0.91
CA SER A 232 -61.74 2.35 1.73
C SER A 232 -61.60 3.69 1.00
N GLU A 233 -62.54 4.60 1.23
CA GLU A 233 -62.44 5.95 0.65
C GLU A 233 -61.15 6.67 1.13
N GLU A 234 -60.60 6.32 2.29
CA GLU A 234 -59.30 6.81 2.76
C GLU A 234 -58.12 6.34 1.88
N GLU A 235 -58.08 5.08 1.43
CA GLU A 235 -57.02 4.59 0.52
C GLU A 235 -57.12 5.26 -0.86
N LYS A 236 -58.34 5.52 -1.32
CA LYS A 236 -58.64 6.22 -2.57
C LYS A 236 -58.23 7.69 -2.50
N GLU A 237 -58.59 8.41 -1.44
CA GLU A 237 -58.11 9.77 -1.17
C GLU A 237 -56.58 9.85 -1.02
N ALA A 238 -55.96 8.88 -0.34
CA ALA A 238 -54.50 8.81 -0.21
C ALA A 238 -53.82 8.62 -1.58
N ARG A 239 -54.38 7.77 -2.46
CA ARG A 239 -53.89 7.57 -3.83
C ARG A 239 -54.03 8.83 -4.68
N GLU A 240 -55.12 9.58 -4.54
CA GLU A 240 -55.33 10.85 -5.23
C GLU A 240 -54.37 11.95 -4.73
N ARG A 241 -54.13 12.05 -3.41
CA ARG A 241 -53.13 12.98 -2.85
C ARG A 241 -51.73 12.70 -3.39
N LYS A 242 -51.27 11.45 -3.39
CA LYS A 242 -49.97 11.05 -3.95
C LYS A 242 -49.87 11.32 -5.45
N ALA A 243 -50.95 11.07 -6.20
CA ALA A 243 -51.01 11.41 -7.63
C ALA A 243 -50.95 12.94 -7.87
N GLN A 244 -51.49 13.76 -6.97
CA GLN A 244 -51.37 15.23 -7.07
C GLN A 244 -49.97 15.71 -6.67
N ALA A 245 -49.37 15.18 -5.60
CA ALA A 245 -47.99 15.48 -5.20
C ALA A 245 -46.99 15.19 -6.33
N LEU A 246 -47.20 14.09 -7.08
CA LEU A 246 -46.39 13.74 -8.25
C LEU A 246 -46.47 14.81 -9.36
N LYS A 247 -47.67 15.32 -9.67
CA LYS A 247 -47.86 16.42 -10.65
C LYS A 247 -47.17 17.71 -10.21
N GLU A 248 -47.26 18.07 -8.93
CA GLU A 248 -46.56 19.24 -8.39
C GLU A 248 -45.04 19.05 -8.49
N LYS A 249 -44.49 17.85 -8.21
CA LYS A 249 -43.08 17.53 -8.46
C LYS A 249 -42.71 17.67 -9.94
N GLU A 250 -43.55 17.26 -10.87
CA GLU A 250 -43.29 17.42 -12.31
C GLU A 250 -43.31 18.89 -12.75
N ALA A 251 -44.25 19.69 -12.23
CA ALA A 251 -44.29 21.14 -12.43
C ALA A 251 -43.03 21.83 -11.85
N GLY A 252 -42.62 21.47 -10.64
CA GLY A 252 -41.38 21.94 -10.01
C GLY A 252 -40.13 21.56 -10.81
N ASN A 253 -40.07 20.34 -11.36
CA ASN A 253 -39.00 19.90 -12.28
C ASN A 253 -38.99 20.72 -13.58
N ALA A 254 -40.16 21.08 -14.11
CA ALA A 254 -40.28 21.90 -15.32
C ALA A 254 -39.86 23.37 -15.06
N ALA A 255 -40.21 23.94 -13.92
CA ALA A 255 -39.78 25.27 -13.48
C ALA A 255 -38.26 25.32 -13.24
N TYR A 256 -37.72 24.33 -12.51
CA TYR A 256 -36.27 24.20 -12.27
C TYR A 256 -35.46 24.11 -13.57
N LYS A 257 -35.93 23.34 -14.56
CA LYS A 257 -35.31 23.27 -15.91
C LYS A 257 -35.33 24.61 -16.67
N LYS A 258 -36.29 25.49 -16.38
CA LYS A 258 -36.36 26.86 -16.92
C LYS A 258 -35.52 27.87 -16.11
N LYS A 259 -34.89 27.44 -15.01
CA LYS A 259 -34.29 28.29 -13.96
C LYS A 259 -35.28 29.23 -13.25
N ASP A 260 -36.56 28.88 -13.28
CA ASP A 260 -37.59 29.54 -12.50
C ASP A 260 -37.61 28.90 -11.10
N PHE A 261 -36.72 29.41 -10.24
CA PHE A 261 -36.42 28.80 -8.95
C PHE A 261 -37.48 29.08 -7.89
N GLU A 262 -38.13 30.25 -7.91
CA GLU A 262 -39.20 30.60 -6.96
C GLU A 262 -40.44 29.73 -7.20
N THR A 263 -40.91 29.61 -8.44
CA THR A 263 -42.02 28.72 -8.79
C THR A 263 -41.65 27.24 -8.60
N ALA A 264 -40.39 26.84 -8.82
CA ALA A 264 -39.94 25.48 -8.47
C ALA A 264 -40.04 25.19 -6.96
N ILE A 265 -39.61 26.12 -6.10
CA ILE A 265 -39.71 25.99 -4.64
C ILE A 265 -41.18 25.91 -4.19
N GLN A 266 -42.08 26.72 -4.77
CA GLN A 266 -43.52 26.66 -4.47
C GLN A 266 -44.10 25.28 -4.79
N HIS A 267 -43.86 24.76 -6.00
CA HIS A 267 -44.35 23.43 -6.40
C HIS A 267 -43.77 22.28 -5.56
N TYR A 268 -42.46 22.29 -5.26
CA TYR A 268 -41.88 21.25 -4.38
C TYR A 268 -42.38 21.34 -2.94
N THR A 269 -42.64 22.54 -2.41
CA THR A 269 -43.21 22.72 -1.07
C THR A 269 -44.64 22.17 -1.02
N LYS A 270 -45.46 22.49 -2.01
CA LYS A 270 -46.82 21.96 -2.15
C LYS A 270 -46.83 20.43 -2.35
N ALA A 271 -45.82 19.85 -2.99
CA ALA A 271 -45.67 18.39 -3.06
C ALA A 271 -45.43 17.77 -1.67
N ILE A 272 -44.54 18.36 -0.86
CA ILE A 272 -44.24 17.94 0.53
C ILE A 272 -45.47 18.08 1.45
N GLU A 273 -46.35 19.05 1.20
CA GLU A 273 -47.60 19.26 1.94
C GLU A 273 -48.70 18.24 1.58
N LEU A 274 -48.64 17.63 0.38
CA LEU A 274 -49.60 16.64 -0.10
C LEU A 274 -49.20 15.20 0.23
N ASP A 275 -47.89 14.92 0.23
CA ASP A 275 -47.29 13.60 0.45
C ASP A 275 -45.90 13.77 1.11
N ASP A 276 -45.69 13.14 2.27
CA ASP A 276 -44.43 13.17 3.01
C ASP A 276 -43.65 11.83 2.97
N GLU A 277 -44.12 10.87 2.15
CA GLU A 277 -43.50 9.57 1.94
C GLU A 277 -42.43 9.57 0.82
N ASP A 278 -42.41 10.58 -0.06
CA ASP A 278 -41.41 10.70 -1.12
C ASP A 278 -40.38 11.81 -0.84
N ILE A 279 -39.25 11.40 -0.23
CA ILE A 279 -38.10 12.29 0.03
C ILE A 279 -37.50 12.94 -1.23
N SER A 280 -37.86 12.50 -2.45
CA SER A 280 -37.40 13.17 -3.67
C SER A 280 -37.88 14.62 -3.76
N PHE A 281 -39.02 14.99 -3.17
CA PHE A 281 -39.46 16.39 -3.10
C PHE A 281 -38.46 17.26 -2.33
N LEU A 282 -38.10 16.86 -1.10
CA LEU A 282 -37.12 17.54 -0.25
C LEU A 282 -35.75 17.64 -0.93
N THR A 283 -35.22 16.52 -1.44
CA THR A 283 -33.89 16.55 -2.08
C THR A 283 -33.86 17.36 -3.37
N ASN A 284 -34.98 17.51 -4.08
CA ASN A 284 -35.08 18.37 -5.26
C ASN A 284 -35.22 19.85 -4.87
N ARG A 285 -35.96 20.19 -3.81
CA ARG A 285 -36.02 21.57 -3.27
C ARG A 285 -34.65 22.03 -2.74
N ALA A 286 -33.92 21.16 -2.03
CA ALA A 286 -32.52 21.39 -1.66
C ALA A 286 -31.61 21.71 -2.87
N ALA A 287 -31.86 21.08 -4.03
CA ALA A 287 -31.09 21.38 -5.24
C ALA A 287 -31.36 22.79 -5.78
N VAL A 288 -32.58 23.30 -5.63
CA VAL A 288 -32.90 24.69 -5.96
C VAL A 288 -32.14 25.65 -5.04
N PHE A 289 -32.18 25.41 -3.73
CA PHE A 289 -31.46 26.23 -2.75
C PHE A 289 -29.93 26.21 -2.98
N LEU A 290 -29.35 25.07 -3.37
CA LEU A 290 -27.94 24.95 -3.71
C LEU A 290 -27.53 25.80 -4.93
N GLU A 291 -28.35 25.82 -5.99
CA GLU A 291 -28.11 26.64 -7.19
C GLU A 291 -28.37 28.13 -6.94
N MET A 292 -29.33 28.48 -6.07
CA MET A 292 -29.56 29.86 -5.61
C MET A 292 -28.48 30.38 -4.64
N GLY A 293 -27.61 29.52 -4.14
CA GLY A 293 -26.60 29.88 -3.13
C GLY A 293 -27.15 30.01 -1.70
N ASN A 294 -28.39 29.61 -1.45
CA ASN A 294 -28.98 29.56 -0.11
C ASN A 294 -28.58 28.26 0.59
N TYR A 295 -27.33 28.22 1.06
CA TYR A 295 -26.74 27.00 1.60
C TYR A 295 -27.40 26.52 2.90
N GLU A 296 -27.93 27.42 3.74
CA GLU A 296 -28.57 27.05 5.00
C GLU A 296 -29.89 26.30 4.80
N GLU A 297 -30.79 26.79 3.93
CA GLU A 297 -32.03 26.07 3.60
C GLU A 297 -31.74 24.78 2.80
N CYS A 298 -30.69 24.76 1.97
CA CYS A 298 -30.22 23.53 1.34
C CYS A 298 -29.80 22.47 2.37
N ILE A 299 -29.10 22.86 3.43
CA ILE A 299 -28.67 21.93 4.49
C ILE A 299 -29.87 21.41 5.27
N LYS A 300 -30.82 22.29 5.66
CA LYS A 300 -32.06 21.90 6.36
C LYS A 300 -32.89 20.89 5.58
N ASP A 301 -33.13 21.11 4.28
CA ASP A 301 -33.86 20.17 3.44
C ASP A 301 -33.10 18.84 3.24
N CYS A 302 -31.76 18.87 3.19
CA CYS A 302 -30.97 17.65 3.10
C CYS A 302 -31.01 16.83 4.40
N ASP A 303 -30.92 17.46 5.57
CA ASP A 303 -31.00 16.77 6.85
C ASP A 303 -32.41 16.17 7.07
N LYS A 304 -33.48 16.94 6.79
CA LYS A 304 -34.86 16.41 6.84
C LYS A 304 -35.07 15.23 5.87
N ALA A 305 -34.44 15.26 4.68
CA ALA A 305 -34.51 14.15 3.74
C ALA A 305 -33.74 12.90 4.20
N VAL A 306 -32.65 13.06 4.97
CA VAL A 306 -31.90 11.93 5.56
C VAL A 306 -32.65 11.33 6.75
N GLU A 307 -33.25 12.17 7.59
CA GLU A 307 -34.10 11.75 8.71
C GLU A 307 -35.33 10.99 8.22
N ARG A 308 -36.20 11.65 7.44
CA ARG A 308 -37.43 11.06 6.89
C ARG A 308 -37.14 9.85 5.99
N GLY A 309 -36.02 9.88 5.25
CA GLY A 309 -35.58 8.75 4.40
C GLY A 309 -35.21 7.49 5.19
N ARG A 310 -34.70 7.64 6.41
CA ARG A 310 -34.38 6.52 7.31
C ARG A 310 -35.63 5.96 8.00
N GLU A 311 -36.57 6.82 8.40
CA GLU A 311 -37.89 6.39 8.91
C GLU A 311 -38.62 5.51 7.87
N LEU A 312 -38.70 6.00 6.63
CA LEU A 312 -39.42 5.38 5.51
C LEU A 312 -38.65 4.24 4.82
N ARG A 313 -37.42 3.94 5.27
CA ARG A 313 -36.52 2.95 4.64
C ARG A 313 -36.32 3.17 3.14
N SER A 314 -36.21 4.43 2.72
CA SER A 314 -35.99 4.83 1.32
C SER A 314 -34.65 4.33 0.76
N ASP A 315 -34.53 4.22 -0.58
CA ASP A 315 -33.28 3.79 -1.24
C ASP A 315 -32.07 4.62 -0.76
N PHE A 316 -31.04 3.93 -0.28
CA PHE A 316 -29.78 4.51 0.19
C PHE A 316 -29.14 5.47 -0.83
N LYS A 317 -29.38 5.27 -2.14
CA LYS A 317 -28.98 6.22 -3.20
C LYS A 317 -29.56 7.61 -3.01
N MET A 318 -30.80 7.73 -2.55
CA MET A 318 -31.47 9.02 -2.32
C MET A 318 -30.96 9.69 -1.03
N ILE A 319 -30.69 8.92 0.01
CA ILE A 319 -30.04 9.39 1.26
C ILE A 319 -28.62 9.89 0.96
N ALA A 320 -27.81 9.10 0.24
CA ALA A 320 -26.47 9.49 -0.22
C ALA A 320 -26.50 10.72 -1.14
N ARG A 321 -27.55 10.90 -1.96
CA ARG A 321 -27.75 12.07 -2.82
C ARG A 321 -28.10 13.32 -2.01
N ALA A 322 -28.84 13.19 -0.91
CA ALA A 322 -29.09 14.28 0.05
C ALA A 322 -27.77 14.69 0.74
N LEU A 323 -27.03 13.73 1.31
CA LEU A 323 -25.73 13.99 1.94
C LEU A 323 -24.71 14.59 0.96
N THR A 324 -24.66 14.12 -0.30
CA THR A 324 -23.80 14.70 -1.35
C THR A 324 -24.17 16.17 -1.66
N ARG A 325 -25.46 16.53 -1.61
CA ARG A 325 -25.92 17.92 -1.74
C ARG A 325 -25.53 18.76 -0.51
N LYS A 326 -25.72 18.24 0.71
CA LYS A 326 -25.27 18.88 1.97
C LYS A 326 -23.76 19.15 1.98
N GLY A 327 -22.93 18.15 1.65
CA GLY A 327 -21.48 18.32 1.52
C GLY A 327 -21.10 19.35 0.46
N SER A 328 -21.83 19.39 -0.67
CA SER A 328 -21.63 20.40 -1.72
C SER A 328 -21.97 21.83 -1.27
N ALA A 329 -23.00 22.00 -0.42
CA ALA A 329 -23.32 23.28 0.22
C ALA A 329 -22.23 23.69 1.23
N LEU A 330 -21.79 22.75 2.07
CA LEU A 330 -20.72 22.98 3.05
C LEU A 330 -19.39 23.37 2.38
N VAL A 331 -18.98 22.75 1.27
CA VAL A 331 -17.80 23.19 0.48
C VAL A 331 -17.91 24.63 -0.03
N LYS A 332 -19.13 25.12 -0.30
CA LYS A 332 -19.33 26.52 -0.73
C LYS A 332 -19.19 27.48 0.44
N MET A 333 -19.67 27.11 1.63
CA MET A 333 -19.51 27.89 2.87
C MET A 333 -18.05 27.88 3.36
N ALA A 334 -17.36 26.73 3.24
CA ALA A 334 -15.95 26.52 3.58
C ALA A 334 -15.00 27.52 2.89
N LYS A 335 -15.33 27.97 1.67
CA LYS A 335 -14.54 29.00 0.96
C LYS A 335 -14.58 30.38 1.62
N CYS A 336 -15.53 30.62 2.52
CA CYS A 336 -15.65 31.85 3.30
C CYS A 336 -15.27 31.63 4.78
N SER A 337 -15.65 30.50 5.38
CA SER A 337 -15.35 30.17 6.78
C SER A 337 -13.96 29.56 6.99
N LYS A 338 -13.27 29.15 5.93
CA LYS A 338 -12.04 28.31 5.91
C LYS A 338 -12.18 26.88 6.46
N ASP A 339 -13.31 26.53 7.04
CA ASP A 339 -13.57 25.22 7.62
C ASP A 339 -14.12 24.22 6.58
N PHE A 340 -13.33 23.21 6.22
CA PHE A 340 -13.70 22.15 5.28
C PHE A 340 -14.11 20.84 5.97
N GLU A 341 -13.89 20.69 7.28
CA GLU A 341 -14.10 19.43 8.01
C GLU A 341 -15.55 18.93 7.94
N PRO A 342 -16.58 19.77 8.17
CA PRO A 342 -17.99 19.36 8.05
C PRO A 342 -18.36 18.87 6.64
N ALA A 343 -17.71 19.40 5.60
CA ALA A 343 -17.92 18.96 4.23
C ALA A 343 -17.30 17.58 3.96
N ILE A 344 -16.05 17.39 4.40
CA ILE A 344 -15.30 16.13 4.29
C ILE A 344 -16.07 15.00 5.01
N GLU A 345 -16.44 15.23 6.27
CA GLU A 345 -17.20 14.26 7.08
C GLU A 345 -18.57 13.93 6.45
N THR A 346 -19.26 14.93 5.88
CA THR A 346 -20.54 14.72 5.18
C THR A 346 -20.38 13.90 3.89
N PHE A 347 -19.31 14.09 3.12
CA PHE A 347 -19.05 13.27 1.93
C PHE A 347 -18.64 11.84 2.29
N GLN A 348 -17.86 11.64 3.36
CA GLN A 348 -17.55 10.31 3.87
C GLN A 348 -18.83 9.57 4.32
N LYS A 349 -19.73 10.24 5.04
CA LYS A 349 -21.08 9.72 5.34
C LYS A 349 -21.88 9.38 4.08
N ALA A 350 -21.86 10.23 3.06
CA ALA A 350 -22.54 9.97 1.79
C ALA A 350 -22.01 8.71 1.05
N LEU A 351 -20.69 8.49 1.07
CA LEU A 351 -20.06 7.31 0.45
C LEU A 351 -20.34 6.01 1.22
N THR A 352 -20.53 6.10 2.54
CA THR A 352 -20.96 4.96 3.39
C THR A 352 -22.39 4.52 3.08
N GLU A 353 -23.30 5.47 2.82
CA GLU A 353 -24.69 5.16 2.40
C GLU A 353 -24.74 4.60 0.96
N HIS A 354 -24.02 5.22 0.01
CA HIS A 354 -23.86 4.67 -1.34
C HIS A 354 -22.60 5.20 -2.06
N ARG A 355 -21.67 4.30 -2.41
CA ARG A 355 -20.43 4.65 -3.12
C ARG A 355 -20.72 5.24 -4.50
N ASN A 356 -20.40 6.53 -4.69
CA ASN A 356 -20.60 7.28 -5.93
C ASN A 356 -19.27 7.94 -6.37
N PRO A 357 -18.77 7.69 -7.60
CA PRO A 357 -17.55 8.32 -8.11
C PRO A 357 -17.57 9.86 -8.08
N ASP A 358 -18.73 10.49 -8.34
CA ASP A 358 -18.86 11.95 -8.33
C ASP A 358 -18.82 12.53 -6.90
N THR A 359 -19.29 11.77 -5.90
CA THR A 359 -19.15 12.11 -4.47
C THR A 359 -17.70 11.91 -4.01
N LEU A 360 -17.04 10.83 -4.44
CA LEU A 360 -15.62 10.57 -4.13
C LEU A 360 -14.70 11.65 -4.71
N LYS A 361 -14.97 12.11 -5.94
CA LYS A 361 -14.24 13.25 -6.51
C LYS A 361 -14.38 14.50 -5.63
N LYS A 362 -15.59 14.81 -5.16
CA LYS A 362 -15.86 16.00 -4.32
C LYS A 362 -15.21 15.90 -2.93
N LEU A 363 -15.09 14.69 -2.37
CA LEU A 363 -14.30 14.43 -1.17
C LEU A 363 -12.82 14.77 -1.42
N ASN A 364 -12.21 14.17 -2.44
CA ASN A 364 -10.80 14.39 -2.77
C ASN A 364 -10.50 15.87 -3.10
N ASP A 365 -11.40 16.55 -3.81
CA ASP A 365 -11.30 17.99 -4.13
C ASP A 365 -11.40 18.86 -2.85
N ALA A 366 -12.18 18.46 -1.84
CA ALA A 366 -12.30 19.15 -0.55
C ALA A 366 -11.11 18.90 0.38
N GLU A 367 -10.66 17.64 0.51
CA GLU A 367 -9.46 17.27 1.26
C GLU A 367 -8.21 17.98 0.69
N LYS A 368 -8.10 18.05 -0.64
CA LYS A 368 -7.07 18.85 -1.30
C LYS A 368 -7.21 20.34 -0.99
N ALA A 369 -8.41 20.92 -1.11
CA ALA A 369 -8.61 22.34 -0.82
C ALA A 369 -8.24 22.70 0.64
N LYS A 370 -8.52 21.81 1.59
CA LYS A 370 -8.08 21.93 2.98
C LYS A 370 -6.55 21.92 3.08
N LYS A 371 -5.89 20.92 2.49
CA LYS A 371 -4.42 20.79 2.51
C LYS A 371 -3.71 21.96 1.84
N ASP A 372 -4.24 22.45 0.71
CA ASP A 372 -3.73 23.63 0.02
C ASP A 372 -3.89 24.90 0.89
N LEU A 373 -4.92 24.98 1.76
CA LEU A 373 -5.11 26.05 2.74
C LEU A 373 -4.12 25.91 3.93
N GLU A 374 -4.02 24.73 4.54
CA GLU A 374 -3.06 24.43 5.62
C GLU A 374 -1.64 24.82 5.20
N GLN A 375 -1.24 24.48 3.97
CA GLN A 375 0.06 24.83 3.41
C GLN A 375 0.24 26.34 3.16
N GLN A 376 -0.84 27.08 2.88
CA GLN A 376 -0.79 28.54 2.76
C GLN A 376 -0.68 29.23 4.13
N GLU A 377 -1.31 28.69 5.17
CA GLU A 377 -1.22 29.24 6.53
C GLU A 377 0.10 28.88 7.23
N TYR A 378 0.75 27.80 6.79
CA TYR A 378 2.10 27.42 7.21
C TYR A 378 3.23 28.14 6.46
N PHE A 379 2.92 28.89 5.39
CA PHE A 379 3.89 29.57 4.54
C PHE A 379 4.40 30.88 5.18
N ASP A 380 5.57 30.81 5.83
CA ASP A 380 6.30 31.98 6.33
C ASP A 380 7.72 32.03 5.73
N PRO A 381 7.98 32.92 4.75
CA PRO A 381 9.30 33.09 4.16
C PRO A 381 10.41 33.54 5.12
N LYS A 382 10.07 34.27 6.20
CA LYS A 382 11.07 34.73 7.18
C LYS A 382 11.52 33.58 8.07
N ILE A 383 10.56 32.80 8.58
CA ILE A 383 10.88 31.59 9.36
C ILE A 383 11.60 30.57 8.46
N ALA A 384 11.24 30.48 7.17
CA ALA A 384 11.98 29.68 6.21
C ALA A 384 13.45 30.09 6.09
N ASP A 385 13.73 31.39 5.93
CA ASP A 385 15.09 31.91 5.87
C ASP A 385 15.86 31.73 7.20
N GLU A 386 15.21 31.92 8.35
CA GLU A 386 15.83 31.65 9.67
C GLU A 386 16.21 30.17 9.85
N GLU A 387 15.32 29.24 9.51
CA GLU A 387 15.60 27.80 9.57
C GLU A 387 16.67 27.39 8.54
N ARG A 388 16.70 28.04 7.38
CA ARG A 388 17.76 27.86 6.37
C ARG A 388 19.12 28.36 6.88
N GLU A 389 19.19 29.46 7.61
CA GLU A 389 20.45 29.92 8.22
C GLU A 389 20.87 29.05 9.41
N LYS A 390 19.94 28.52 10.21
CA LYS A 390 20.24 27.47 11.21
C LYS A 390 20.82 26.23 10.54
N GLY A 391 20.25 25.78 9.42
CA GLY A 391 20.79 24.70 8.58
C GLY A 391 22.20 25.01 8.07
N ASN A 392 22.45 26.24 7.61
CA ASN A 392 23.78 26.70 7.17
C ASN A 392 24.82 26.62 8.31
N GLU A 393 24.42 26.90 9.56
CA GLU A 393 25.31 26.83 10.72
C GLU A 393 25.63 25.39 11.13
N TYR A 394 24.63 24.49 11.21
CA TYR A 394 24.87 23.06 11.42
C TYR A 394 25.73 22.44 10.30
N PHE A 395 25.59 22.92 9.05
CA PHE A 395 26.43 22.48 7.93
C PHE A 395 27.91 22.88 8.11
N LYS A 396 28.22 24.09 8.58
CA LYS A 396 29.59 24.51 8.93
C LYS A 396 30.18 23.63 10.04
N GLN A 397 29.36 23.26 11.02
CA GLN A 397 29.72 22.36 12.12
C GLN A 397 29.83 20.88 11.69
N GLN A 398 29.65 20.56 10.39
CA GLN A 398 29.66 19.21 9.82
C GLN A 398 28.56 18.27 10.38
N LYS A 399 27.53 18.86 11.02
CA LYS A 399 26.35 18.18 11.57
C LYS A 399 25.28 18.05 10.49
N TYR A 400 25.57 17.20 9.49
CA TYR A 400 24.76 17.10 8.27
C TYR A 400 23.32 16.59 8.50
N PRO A 401 23.03 15.61 9.39
CA PRO A 401 21.66 15.20 9.69
C PRO A 401 20.80 16.32 10.30
N GLU A 402 21.37 17.08 11.23
CA GLU A 402 20.73 18.23 11.87
C GLU A 402 20.51 19.36 10.87
N ALA A 403 21.49 19.63 10.00
CA ALA A 403 21.33 20.56 8.89
C ALA A 403 20.19 20.14 7.95
N ILE A 404 20.08 18.84 7.59
CA ILE A 404 18.96 18.31 6.78
C ILE A 404 17.61 18.54 7.46
N ARG A 405 17.52 18.37 8.79
CA ARG A 405 16.29 18.65 9.56
C ARG A 405 15.87 20.12 9.41
N HIS A 406 16.81 21.04 9.61
CA HIS A 406 16.57 22.48 9.50
C HIS A 406 16.25 22.93 8.06
N TYR A 407 16.97 22.43 7.04
CA TYR A 407 16.61 22.69 5.63
C TYR A 407 15.25 22.08 5.24
N THR A 408 14.86 20.96 5.83
CA THR A 408 13.55 20.34 5.56
C THR A 408 12.41 21.13 6.18
N GLU A 409 12.60 21.72 7.36
CA GLU A 409 11.65 22.67 7.94
C GLU A 409 11.58 23.96 7.09
N ALA A 410 12.73 24.53 6.70
CA ALA A 410 12.77 25.68 5.79
C ALA A 410 12.01 25.41 4.47
N LEU A 411 12.13 24.21 3.89
CA LEU A 411 11.40 23.80 2.68
C LEU A 411 9.91 23.49 2.91
N ARG A 412 9.46 23.25 4.14
CA ARG A 412 8.02 23.23 4.45
C ARG A 412 7.45 24.65 4.53
N ARG A 413 8.19 25.58 5.14
CA ARG A 413 7.83 27.01 5.29
C ARG A 413 7.90 27.78 3.97
N ASN A 414 8.86 27.47 3.11
CA ASN A 414 8.96 27.99 1.74
C ASN A 414 9.38 26.88 0.75
N PRO A 415 8.42 26.14 0.18
CA PRO A 415 8.69 25.09 -0.82
C PRO A 415 9.23 25.58 -2.17
N LYS A 416 9.46 26.90 -2.33
CA LYS A 416 9.90 27.53 -3.58
C LYS A 416 11.31 28.14 -3.50
N ASP A 417 12.04 27.93 -2.41
CA ASP A 417 13.44 28.38 -2.32
C ASP A 417 14.43 27.36 -2.93
N PRO A 418 15.07 27.65 -4.08
CA PRO A 418 16.09 26.75 -4.64
C PRO A 418 17.36 26.67 -3.77
N LYS A 419 17.63 27.65 -2.89
CA LYS A 419 18.84 27.67 -2.05
C LYS A 419 18.80 26.57 -0.99
N ALA A 420 17.67 26.41 -0.30
CA ALA A 420 17.47 25.33 0.67
C ALA A 420 17.57 23.95 0.02
N TYR A 421 17.03 23.74 -1.19
CA TYR A 421 17.23 22.52 -1.97
C TYR A 421 18.72 22.29 -2.31
N SER A 422 19.43 23.30 -2.84
CA SER A 422 20.89 23.27 -3.09
C SER A 422 21.71 22.88 -1.86
N ASN A 423 21.30 23.37 -0.68
CA ASN A 423 22.05 23.17 0.55
C ASN A 423 21.74 21.81 1.20
N ARG A 424 20.49 21.33 1.12
CA ARG A 424 20.12 19.97 1.55
C ARG A 424 20.73 18.90 0.64
N ALA A 425 20.76 19.13 -0.68
CA ALA A 425 21.52 18.31 -1.64
C ALA A 425 23.01 18.21 -1.27
N ALA A 426 23.63 19.31 -0.79
CA ALA A 426 25.01 19.29 -0.32
C ALA A 426 25.21 18.40 0.92
N CYS A 427 24.25 18.39 1.86
CA CYS A 427 24.27 17.49 3.01
C CYS A 427 24.16 16.02 2.60
N TYR A 428 23.20 15.71 1.72
CA TYR A 428 23.02 14.35 1.21
C TYR A 428 24.27 13.85 0.47
N THR A 429 24.91 14.71 -0.35
CA THR A 429 26.21 14.42 -0.98
C THR A 429 27.31 14.09 0.04
N LYS A 430 27.34 14.80 1.18
CA LYS A 430 28.31 14.57 2.27
C LYS A 430 28.03 13.31 3.10
N LEU A 431 26.79 12.84 3.14
CA LEU A 431 26.37 11.62 3.84
C LEU A 431 26.36 10.36 2.95
N GLY A 432 26.63 10.48 1.64
CA GLY A 432 26.56 9.36 0.69
C GLY A 432 25.16 9.07 0.12
N ALA A 433 24.15 9.85 0.53
CA ALA A 433 22.75 9.75 0.08
C ALA A 433 22.55 10.36 -1.32
N MET A 434 23.22 9.77 -2.32
CA MET A 434 23.26 10.32 -3.69
C MET A 434 21.89 10.41 -4.37
N PRO A 435 20.94 9.46 -4.25
CA PRO A 435 19.61 9.56 -4.86
C PRO A 435 18.77 10.74 -4.32
N GLU A 436 18.78 10.96 -3.00
CA GLU A 436 18.08 12.05 -2.34
C GLU A 436 18.69 13.41 -2.71
N GLY A 437 20.02 13.47 -2.73
CA GLY A 437 20.75 14.65 -3.21
C GLY A 437 20.48 14.97 -4.67
N LEU A 438 20.38 13.96 -5.54
CA LEU A 438 20.09 14.14 -6.97
C LEU A 438 18.70 14.75 -7.17
N LYS A 439 17.70 14.20 -6.47
CA LYS A 439 16.31 14.69 -6.49
C LYS A 439 16.19 16.15 -6.03
N ASP A 440 16.90 16.52 -4.97
CA ASP A 440 16.94 17.91 -4.49
C ASP A 440 17.70 18.83 -5.47
N ALA A 441 18.78 18.37 -6.09
CA ALA A 441 19.52 19.13 -7.09
C ALA A 441 18.72 19.34 -8.39
N GLU A 442 17.89 18.37 -8.78
CA GLU A 442 16.95 18.50 -9.90
C GLU A 442 15.79 19.45 -9.56
N LYS A 443 15.21 19.36 -8.36
CA LYS A 443 14.18 20.32 -7.90
C LYS A 443 14.72 21.75 -7.81
N CYS A 444 15.99 21.91 -7.43
CA CYS A 444 16.70 23.18 -7.43
C CYS A 444 16.76 23.80 -8.84
N ILE A 445 17.11 23.02 -9.87
CA ILE A 445 17.14 23.45 -11.28
C ILE A 445 15.73 23.70 -11.83
N GLU A 446 14.73 22.91 -11.43
CA GLU A 446 13.32 23.11 -11.83
C GLU A 446 12.74 24.44 -11.31
N LEU A 447 13.14 24.84 -10.08
CA LEU A 447 12.69 26.08 -9.45
C LEU A 447 13.44 27.33 -9.96
N ASP A 448 14.73 27.22 -10.26
CA ASP A 448 15.52 28.27 -10.89
C ASP A 448 16.57 27.69 -11.86
N PRO A 449 16.25 27.61 -13.17
CA PRO A 449 17.19 27.15 -14.20
C PRO A 449 18.42 28.05 -14.40
N THR A 450 18.44 29.25 -13.83
CA THR A 450 19.60 30.16 -13.88
C THR A 450 20.55 29.99 -12.69
N PHE A 451 20.11 29.30 -11.64
CA PHE A 451 20.90 29.11 -10.43
C PHE A 451 21.97 28.04 -10.63
N ALA A 452 23.15 28.48 -11.08
CA ALA A 452 24.31 27.63 -11.38
C ALA A 452 24.64 26.58 -10.30
N LYS A 453 24.35 26.85 -9.01
CA LYS A 453 24.53 25.89 -7.92
C LYS A 453 23.67 24.62 -8.06
N GLY A 454 22.49 24.66 -8.67
CA GLY A 454 21.73 23.45 -8.98
C GLY A 454 22.56 22.49 -9.85
N TYR A 455 23.18 23.03 -10.91
CA TYR A 455 24.08 22.30 -11.79
C TYR A 455 25.39 21.88 -11.09
N THR A 456 25.99 22.72 -10.22
CA THR A 456 27.20 22.30 -9.49
C THR A 456 26.92 21.16 -8.52
N ARG A 457 25.74 21.13 -7.88
CA ARG A 457 25.29 20.02 -7.03
C ARG A 457 25.00 18.76 -7.84
N LYS A 458 24.17 18.83 -8.89
CA LYS A 458 23.82 17.66 -9.72
C LYS A 458 25.06 17.03 -10.36
N GLY A 459 25.93 17.84 -10.98
CA GLY A 459 27.18 17.35 -11.58
C GLY A 459 28.15 16.77 -10.55
N ALA A 460 28.22 17.32 -9.34
CA ALA A 460 29.07 16.76 -8.28
C ALA A 460 28.58 15.38 -7.80
N ILE A 461 27.26 15.20 -7.64
CA ILE A 461 26.66 13.92 -7.25
C ILE A 461 26.91 12.86 -8.31
N GLN A 462 26.66 13.18 -9.59
CA GLN A 462 26.98 12.31 -10.73
C GLN A 462 28.48 11.96 -10.79
N PHE A 463 29.37 12.93 -10.53
CA PHE A 463 30.81 12.70 -10.45
C PHE A 463 31.18 11.72 -9.32
N PHE A 464 30.55 11.81 -8.14
CA PHE A 464 30.74 10.84 -7.05
C PHE A 464 30.17 9.45 -7.38
N MET A 465 29.08 9.37 -8.15
CA MET A 465 28.53 8.10 -8.67
C MET A 465 29.39 7.45 -9.79
N LYS A 466 30.49 8.12 -10.19
CA LYS A 466 31.37 7.82 -11.34
C LYS A 466 30.70 7.97 -12.71
N GLU A 467 29.59 8.72 -12.80
CA GLU A 467 28.89 9.02 -14.06
C GLU A 467 29.52 10.21 -14.79
N TYR A 468 30.83 10.14 -15.06
CA TYR A 468 31.63 11.29 -15.51
C TYR A 468 31.12 11.96 -16.80
N ASP A 469 30.51 11.21 -17.71
CA ASP A 469 29.98 11.76 -18.96
C ASP A 469 28.69 12.59 -18.69
N LYS A 470 27.75 12.06 -17.89
CA LYS A 470 26.53 12.78 -17.48
C LYS A 470 26.83 13.99 -16.58
N ALA A 471 27.88 13.89 -15.76
CA ALA A 471 28.40 15.00 -14.98
C ALA A 471 29.00 16.09 -15.89
N LEU A 472 29.76 15.71 -16.92
CA LEU A 472 30.31 16.63 -17.92
C LEU A 472 29.19 17.37 -18.67
N GLU A 473 28.16 16.66 -19.14
CA GLU A 473 26.98 17.25 -19.77
C GLU A 473 26.27 18.23 -18.81
N THR A 474 26.01 17.82 -17.58
CA THR A 474 25.33 18.67 -16.58
C THR A 474 26.15 19.93 -16.24
N TYR A 475 27.48 19.82 -16.13
CA TYR A 475 28.34 20.98 -15.94
C TYR A 475 28.36 21.88 -17.18
N GLN A 476 28.31 21.33 -18.40
CA GLN A 476 28.23 22.10 -19.65
C GLN A 476 26.88 22.82 -19.82
N GLU A 477 25.76 22.20 -19.44
CA GLU A 477 24.46 22.89 -19.39
C GLU A 477 24.51 24.07 -18.42
N GLY A 478 25.07 23.89 -17.21
CA GLY A 478 25.26 24.98 -16.25
C GLY A 478 26.11 26.14 -16.82
N LEU A 479 27.16 25.83 -17.60
CA LEU A 479 28.01 26.83 -18.25
C LEU A 479 27.31 27.60 -19.38
N LYS A 480 26.15 27.18 -19.86
CA LYS A 480 25.31 28.02 -20.75
C LYS A 480 24.64 29.16 -19.99
N HIS A 481 24.42 28.98 -18.68
CA HIS A 481 23.77 29.95 -17.80
C HIS A 481 24.77 30.82 -17.04
N ASP A 482 25.91 30.27 -16.60
CA ASP A 482 27.04 31.01 -16.01
C ASP A 482 28.38 30.55 -16.61
N PRO A 483 28.81 31.12 -17.75
CA PRO A 483 29.99 30.66 -18.49
C PRO A 483 31.33 30.82 -17.76
N ASN A 484 31.39 31.66 -16.73
CA ASN A 484 32.63 31.98 -16.00
C ASN A 484 32.68 31.29 -14.62
N ASN A 485 31.72 30.41 -14.30
CA ASN A 485 31.60 29.82 -12.98
C ASN A 485 32.79 28.90 -12.62
N PRO A 486 33.54 29.18 -11.54
CA PRO A 486 34.71 28.38 -11.19
C PRO A 486 34.37 26.96 -10.70
N GLU A 487 33.21 26.74 -10.07
CA GLU A 487 32.77 25.39 -9.65
C GLU A 487 32.42 24.53 -10.89
N LEU A 488 31.77 25.11 -11.90
CA LEU A 488 31.41 24.39 -13.13
C LEU A 488 32.63 24.14 -14.04
N LEU A 489 33.52 25.13 -14.20
CA LEU A 489 34.75 24.98 -14.99
C LEU A 489 35.71 23.95 -14.36
N ASP A 490 35.81 23.90 -13.03
CA ASP A 490 36.50 22.82 -12.32
C ASP A 490 35.81 21.46 -12.52
N GLY A 491 34.48 21.43 -12.45
CA GLY A 491 33.66 20.25 -12.73
C GLY A 491 33.95 19.64 -14.10
N VAL A 492 33.91 20.47 -15.16
CA VAL A 492 34.28 20.07 -16.53
C VAL A 492 35.70 19.53 -16.58
N ARG A 493 36.68 20.26 -16.01
CA ARG A 493 38.10 19.84 -15.98
C ARG A 493 38.27 18.47 -15.34
N ARG A 494 37.69 18.22 -14.16
CA ARG A 494 37.77 16.94 -13.45
C ARG A 494 37.09 15.81 -14.23
N CYS A 495 35.95 16.05 -14.87
CA CYS A 495 35.30 15.03 -15.69
C CYS A 495 36.17 14.66 -16.89
N VAL A 496 36.69 15.66 -17.62
CA VAL A 496 37.58 15.46 -18.78
C VAL A 496 38.87 14.74 -18.38
N GLU A 497 39.42 15.00 -17.19
CA GLU A 497 40.57 14.27 -16.67
C GLU A 497 40.28 12.78 -16.43
N GLN A 498 39.19 12.43 -15.75
CA GLN A 498 38.81 11.03 -15.50
C GLN A 498 38.43 10.28 -16.79
N ILE A 499 37.78 10.96 -17.73
CA ILE A 499 37.48 10.41 -19.07
C ILE A 499 38.79 10.16 -19.85
N ASN A 500 39.78 11.06 -19.75
CA ASN A 500 41.08 10.87 -20.41
C ASN A 500 41.97 9.81 -19.74
N LYS A 501 41.91 9.62 -18.41
CA LYS A 501 42.53 8.46 -17.72
C LYS A 501 42.04 7.15 -18.34
N ALA A 502 40.71 7.03 -18.52
CA ALA A 502 40.10 5.86 -19.15
C ALA A 502 40.59 5.65 -20.60
N ASN A 503 40.63 6.70 -21.41
CA ASN A 503 41.04 6.64 -22.82
C ASN A 503 42.51 6.28 -23.04
N ARG A 504 43.37 6.40 -22.02
CA ARG A 504 44.79 6.00 -22.06
C ARG A 504 45.02 4.52 -21.72
N GLY A 505 44.04 3.86 -21.13
CA GLY A 505 44.18 2.50 -20.59
C GLY A 505 44.65 2.45 -19.13
N ASP A 506 44.74 3.59 -18.44
CA ASP A 506 45.19 3.72 -17.04
C ASP A 506 44.11 3.28 -16.01
N LEU A 507 43.24 2.33 -16.37
CA LEU A 507 42.19 1.76 -15.51
C LEU A 507 42.61 0.40 -14.97
N THR A 508 42.23 0.09 -13.72
CA THR A 508 42.34 -1.29 -13.23
C THR A 508 41.31 -2.21 -13.92
N PRO A 509 41.52 -3.55 -13.93
CA PRO A 509 40.54 -4.48 -14.46
C PRO A 509 39.15 -4.36 -13.80
N GLU A 510 39.10 -4.02 -12.51
CA GLU A 510 37.86 -3.77 -11.76
C GLU A 510 37.21 -2.46 -12.21
N GLU A 511 37.96 -1.35 -12.32
CA GLU A 511 37.44 -0.06 -12.80
C GLU A 511 36.86 -0.18 -14.22
N LEU A 512 37.53 -0.92 -15.10
CA LEU A 512 37.05 -1.19 -16.47
C LEU A 512 35.76 -2.02 -16.46
N LYS A 513 35.69 -3.07 -15.64
CA LYS A 513 34.51 -3.94 -15.52
C LYS A 513 33.31 -3.19 -14.91
N GLU A 514 33.53 -2.34 -13.91
CA GLU A 514 32.49 -1.47 -13.35
C GLU A 514 31.96 -0.47 -14.39
N ARG A 515 32.86 0.17 -15.15
CA ARG A 515 32.48 1.12 -16.22
C ARG A 515 31.67 0.42 -17.33
N GLN A 516 32.07 -0.79 -17.74
CA GLN A 516 31.33 -1.59 -18.72
C GLN A 516 29.96 -2.02 -18.19
N ALA A 517 29.86 -2.49 -16.94
CA ALA A 517 28.58 -2.84 -16.33
C ALA A 517 27.62 -1.64 -16.24
N LYS A 518 28.10 -0.47 -15.83
CA LYS A 518 27.30 0.78 -15.81
C LYS A 518 26.88 1.24 -17.20
N ALA A 519 27.74 1.11 -18.21
CA ALA A 519 27.38 1.42 -19.60
C ALA A 519 26.32 0.44 -20.16
N MET A 520 26.32 -0.81 -19.73
CA MET A 520 25.29 -1.81 -20.07
C MET A 520 23.97 -1.61 -19.31
N GLN A 521 23.95 -0.82 -18.24
CA GLN A 521 22.74 -0.41 -17.51
C GLN A 521 22.11 0.89 -18.07
N ASP A 522 22.76 1.55 -19.01
CA ASP A 522 22.31 2.80 -19.63
C ASP A 522 21.18 2.51 -20.66
N PRO A 523 19.93 2.99 -20.45
CA PRO A 523 18.82 2.69 -21.34
C PRO A 523 19.02 3.20 -22.77
N GLU A 524 19.79 4.26 -22.99
CA GLU A 524 20.09 4.72 -24.36
C GLU A 524 21.03 3.73 -25.05
N ILE A 525 22.06 3.23 -24.35
CA ILE A 525 22.96 2.19 -24.88
C ILE A 525 22.20 0.89 -25.14
N GLN A 526 21.33 0.45 -24.22
CA GLN A 526 20.49 -0.73 -24.45
C GLN A 526 19.59 -0.56 -25.68
N ASN A 527 18.91 0.58 -25.86
CA ASN A 527 18.10 0.83 -27.05
C ASN A 527 18.91 0.88 -28.35
N ILE A 528 20.18 1.30 -28.30
CA ILE A 528 21.10 1.23 -29.45
C ILE A 528 21.58 -0.22 -29.69
N LEU A 529 21.73 -1.03 -28.65
CA LEU A 529 22.13 -2.44 -28.74
C LEU A 529 20.97 -3.41 -29.03
N THR A 530 19.71 -3.00 -28.87
CA THR A 530 18.52 -3.79 -29.26
C THR A 530 18.03 -3.50 -30.67
N ASP A 531 18.34 -2.34 -31.24
CA ASP A 531 18.07 -1.97 -32.63
C ASP A 531 18.61 -3.05 -33.61
N PRO A 532 17.74 -3.76 -34.38
CA PRO A 532 18.17 -4.80 -35.30
C PRO A 532 19.11 -4.32 -36.40
N VAL A 533 18.96 -3.07 -36.85
CA VAL A 533 19.86 -2.46 -37.86
C VAL A 533 21.22 -2.23 -37.23
N MET A 534 21.28 -1.70 -36.00
CA MET A 534 22.54 -1.48 -35.29
C MET A 534 23.24 -2.81 -34.93
N ARG A 535 22.48 -3.86 -34.58
CA ARG A 535 23.03 -5.21 -34.40
C ARG A 535 23.69 -5.72 -35.68
N GLN A 536 23.01 -5.64 -36.83
CA GLN A 536 23.60 -6.06 -38.11
C GLN A 536 24.82 -5.21 -38.47
N VAL A 537 24.79 -3.89 -38.24
CA VAL A 537 25.95 -3.00 -38.45
C VAL A 537 27.15 -3.45 -37.60
N LEU A 538 26.94 -3.83 -36.33
CA LEU A 538 28.03 -4.30 -35.45
C LEU A 538 28.61 -5.65 -35.89
N ILE A 539 27.76 -6.56 -36.40
CA ILE A 539 28.19 -7.85 -37.00
C ILE A 539 28.96 -7.60 -38.29
N ASP A 540 28.45 -6.75 -39.19
CA ASP A 540 29.13 -6.37 -40.43
C ASP A 540 30.50 -5.71 -40.16
N PHE A 541 30.63 -4.98 -39.04
CA PHE A 541 31.92 -4.43 -38.57
C PHE A 541 32.94 -5.49 -38.12
N GLN A 542 32.49 -6.69 -37.73
CA GLN A 542 33.35 -7.83 -37.39
C GLN A 542 33.65 -8.71 -38.61
N GLU A 543 32.65 -8.98 -39.45
CA GLU A 543 32.72 -10.02 -40.50
C GLU A 543 32.90 -9.47 -41.93
N ASN A 544 32.43 -8.25 -42.22
CA ASN A 544 32.37 -7.69 -43.57
C ASN A 544 32.89 -6.23 -43.67
N PRO A 545 34.21 -6.03 -43.81
CA PRO A 545 34.83 -4.71 -43.87
C PRO A 545 34.32 -3.77 -44.98
N LYS A 546 33.61 -4.28 -46.00
CA LYS A 546 32.95 -3.44 -47.02
C LYS A 546 31.60 -2.92 -46.54
N ALA A 547 30.72 -3.79 -46.04
CA ALA A 547 29.42 -3.39 -45.49
C ALA A 547 29.58 -2.41 -44.32
N ALA A 548 30.53 -2.67 -43.42
CA ALA A 548 30.94 -1.73 -42.37
C ALA A 548 31.27 -0.32 -42.90
N GLN A 549 31.95 -0.23 -44.05
CA GLN A 549 32.35 1.02 -44.67
C GLN A 549 31.19 1.73 -45.39
N ASP A 550 30.16 1.00 -45.84
CA ASP A 550 28.92 1.58 -46.36
C ASP A 550 28.02 2.11 -45.22
N HIS A 551 27.93 1.40 -44.10
CA HIS A 551 27.15 1.82 -42.92
C HIS A 551 27.61 3.15 -42.33
N THR A 552 28.92 3.43 -42.32
CA THR A 552 29.45 4.72 -41.83
C THR A 552 29.08 5.94 -42.68
N LYS A 553 28.52 5.72 -43.89
CA LYS A 553 28.03 6.81 -44.76
C LYS A 553 26.64 7.31 -44.34
N ASN A 554 25.89 6.53 -43.56
CA ASN A 554 24.58 6.95 -43.03
C ASN A 554 24.78 7.78 -41.74
N PRO A 555 24.38 9.07 -41.71
CA PRO A 555 24.61 9.93 -40.55
C PRO A 555 23.91 9.45 -39.26
N MET A 556 22.75 8.79 -39.36
CA MET A 556 22.03 8.28 -38.18
C MET A 556 22.73 7.06 -37.59
N VAL A 557 23.18 6.13 -38.45
CA VAL A 557 23.98 4.97 -38.03
C VAL A 557 25.32 5.43 -37.48
N MET A 558 25.99 6.40 -38.13
CA MET A 558 27.24 6.96 -37.64
C MET A 558 27.10 7.70 -36.31
N ASN A 559 25.96 8.34 -36.03
CA ASN A 559 25.66 8.94 -34.72
C ASN A 559 25.46 7.85 -33.64
N LYS A 560 24.71 6.78 -33.94
CA LYS A 560 24.59 5.61 -33.04
C LYS A 560 25.96 4.95 -32.77
N ILE A 561 26.79 4.77 -33.81
CA ILE A 561 28.19 4.33 -33.67
C ILE A 561 28.99 5.32 -32.81
N GLN A 562 28.79 6.64 -32.93
CA GLN A 562 29.47 7.65 -32.10
C GLN A 562 28.98 7.66 -30.64
N LYS A 563 27.75 7.22 -30.34
CA LYS A 563 27.31 7.01 -28.95
C LYS A 563 27.91 5.76 -28.32
N LEU A 564 28.10 4.69 -29.10
CA LEU A 564 28.82 3.49 -28.66
C LEU A 564 30.34 3.74 -28.53
N ALA A 565 30.96 4.31 -29.56
CA ALA A 565 32.40 4.58 -29.66
C ALA A 565 32.84 5.93 -29.07
N GLY A 566 31.92 6.74 -28.55
CA GLY A 566 32.25 7.93 -27.76
C GLY A 566 32.85 7.56 -26.39
N ARG A 567 32.68 6.30 -25.96
CA ARG A 567 33.19 5.74 -24.70
C ARG A 567 34.40 4.79 -24.84
N GLU A 568 34.84 4.46 -26.07
CA GLU A 568 36.12 3.75 -26.33
C GLU A 568 36.82 4.30 -27.59
N SER A 569 38.12 4.57 -27.50
CA SER A 569 38.88 5.26 -28.56
C SER A 569 39.01 4.43 -29.85
N LYS A 570 39.12 5.15 -30.98
CA LYS A 570 39.00 4.60 -32.34
C LYS A 570 39.97 3.42 -32.61
N GLN A 571 39.44 2.41 -33.32
CA GLN A 571 40.15 1.26 -33.93
C GLN A 571 40.67 0.13 -33.01
N ALA A 572 40.59 0.22 -31.68
CA ALA A 572 41.44 -0.61 -30.81
C ALA A 572 40.77 -1.66 -29.88
N LYS A 573 39.50 -2.10 -30.10
CA LYS A 573 38.93 -3.20 -29.25
C LYS A 573 37.84 -4.13 -29.79
N LEU A 574 37.40 -4.03 -31.04
CA LEU A 574 36.34 -4.91 -31.60
C LEU A 574 36.69 -6.42 -31.60
N VAL A 575 37.98 -6.74 -31.43
CA VAL A 575 38.54 -8.12 -31.35
C VAL A 575 38.59 -8.65 -29.90
N GLY A 576 38.18 -7.87 -28.89
CA GLY A 576 38.35 -8.19 -27.47
C GLY A 576 37.09 -8.57 -26.69
N LEU A 577 35.92 -8.63 -27.34
CA LEU A 577 34.62 -8.76 -26.67
C LEU A 577 33.96 -10.16 -26.78
N ILE A 578 34.63 -11.14 -27.39
CA ILE A 578 34.17 -12.53 -27.51
C ILE A 578 35.34 -13.47 -27.13
N GLY A 579 35.02 -14.65 -26.59
CA GLY A 579 35.99 -15.62 -26.04
C GLY A 579 36.97 -16.23 -27.06
N PRO A 580 38.01 -16.96 -26.57
CA PRO A 580 39.21 -17.23 -27.33
C PRO A 580 39.10 -18.44 -28.29
N HIS A 581 38.64 -18.22 -29.52
CA HIS A 581 38.81 -19.17 -30.62
C HIS A 581 39.29 -18.49 -31.92
N ASN A 582 40.05 -19.25 -32.72
CA ASN A 582 40.41 -19.02 -34.13
C ASN A 582 41.46 -17.93 -34.46
N GLY A 583 42.75 -18.26 -34.31
CA GLY A 583 43.52 -18.67 -35.50
C GLY A 583 44.33 -17.67 -36.34
N TRP A 584 44.47 -16.38 -35.99
CA TRP A 584 45.23 -15.40 -36.82
C TRP A 584 46.64 -15.07 -36.28
N THR A 585 47.66 -15.15 -37.13
CA THR A 585 49.06 -14.85 -36.77
C THR A 585 49.40 -13.34 -36.83
N PRO A 586 50.45 -12.86 -36.14
CA PRO A 586 50.77 -11.43 -36.07
C PRO A 586 51.11 -10.78 -37.43
N ALA A 587 51.75 -11.51 -38.35
CA ALA A 587 52.16 -10.98 -39.65
C ALA A 587 50.95 -10.49 -40.48
N THR A 588 49.84 -11.21 -40.43
CA THR A 588 48.61 -10.88 -41.16
C THR A 588 47.95 -9.60 -40.64
N ARG A 589 48.16 -9.24 -39.37
CA ARG A 589 47.68 -7.97 -38.78
C ARG A 589 48.47 -6.76 -39.28
N VAL A 590 49.77 -6.92 -39.55
CA VAL A 590 50.63 -5.84 -40.07
C VAL A 590 50.36 -5.56 -41.55
N ALA A 591 50.12 -6.61 -42.35
CA ALA A 591 49.82 -6.46 -43.78
C ALA A 591 48.56 -5.61 -44.06
N LEU A 592 47.52 -5.77 -43.22
CA LEU A 592 46.28 -5.01 -43.34
C LEU A 592 46.47 -3.51 -43.03
N PHE A 593 47.33 -3.21 -42.04
CA PHE A 593 47.61 -1.84 -41.58
C PHE A 593 48.30 -0.99 -42.66
N LEU A 594 49.21 -1.60 -43.44
CA LEU A 594 49.96 -0.91 -44.51
C LEU A 594 49.09 -0.58 -45.73
N CYS A 595 48.08 -1.38 -46.05
CA CYS A 595 47.24 -1.17 -47.24
C CYS A 595 46.35 0.10 -47.16
N MET A 596 46.01 0.58 -45.96
CA MET A 596 45.09 1.72 -45.81
C MET A 596 45.76 3.12 -45.78
N GLN A 597 47.09 3.21 -45.70
CA GLN A 597 47.80 4.50 -45.67
C GLN A 597 48.10 5.10 -47.06
N HIS A 598 47.59 4.52 -48.15
CA HIS A 598 47.84 4.99 -49.52
C HIS A 598 46.59 5.58 -50.21
N ARG A 599 45.92 6.55 -49.55
CA ARG A 599 44.93 7.41 -50.23
C ARG A 599 44.57 8.76 -49.57
N VAL A 600 45.53 9.56 -49.08
CA VAL A 600 45.42 11.05 -49.10
C VAL A 600 46.81 11.70 -49.26
N SER A 601 46.95 12.50 -50.31
CA SER A 601 47.90 13.61 -50.48
C SER A 601 47.20 14.60 -51.45
N THR A 602 47.48 15.91 -51.51
CA THR A 602 48.75 16.65 -51.42
C THR A 602 48.56 18.10 -50.89
N SER A 603 49.66 18.88 -50.83
CA SER A 603 49.77 20.34 -50.62
C SER A 603 49.60 20.87 -49.17
N SER A 604 50.37 21.88 -48.71
CA SER A 604 51.70 22.37 -49.16
C SER A 604 52.35 23.28 -48.09
N SER A 605 53.61 23.04 -47.72
CA SER A 605 54.43 23.92 -46.86
C SER A 605 55.25 24.92 -47.68
N PRO A 606 55.86 25.96 -47.07
CA PRO A 606 57.30 25.88 -46.76
C PRO A 606 57.63 26.52 -45.36
N PRO A 607 58.86 26.99 -44.99
CA PRO A 607 59.57 26.42 -43.82
C PRO A 607 60.04 27.41 -42.72
N PRO A 608 60.54 26.91 -41.56
CA PRO A 608 61.08 27.73 -40.46
C PRO A 608 62.63 27.92 -40.52
N PRO A 609 63.19 29.01 -39.95
CA PRO A 609 64.62 29.18 -39.65
C PRO A 609 65.05 28.62 -38.26
N PRO A 610 66.37 28.48 -37.97
CA PRO A 610 66.93 27.74 -36.83
C PRO A 610 67.30 28.60 -35.58
N PRO A 611 67.67 27.98 -34.44
CA PRO A 611 67.96 28.68 -33.16
C PRO A 611 69.44 29.04 -32.94
N SER A 612 69.72 29.92 -31.96
CA SER A 612 71.08 30.13 -31.42
C SER A 612 71.10 30.68 -29.99
N ASP A 613 72.09 30.25 -29.22
CA ASP A 613 72.40 30.51 -27.81
C ASP A 613 72.47 31.99 -27.35
N LYS A 614 72.25 32.21 -26.04
CA LYS A 614 73.32 32.68 -25.10
C LYS A 614 72.89 32.79 -23.63
N LEU A 615 73.50 31.95 -22.79
CA LEU A 615 73.94 32.28 -21.42
C LEU A 615 75.19 33.20 -21.51
N PRO A 616 75.64 33.97 -20.47
CA PRO A 616 76.10 33.38 -19.19
C PRO A 616 76.13 34.26 -17.89
N LEU A 617 76.39 33.60 -16.74
CA LEU A 617 77.30 33.93 -15.59
C LEU A 617 77.31 35.37 -14.94
N VAL A 618 77.70 35.62 -13.67
CA VAL A 618 78.35 34.84 -12.58
C VAL A 618 77.99 35.41 -11.16
N PHE A 619 78.36 34.66 -10.11
CA PHE A 619 78.98 35.05 -8.81
C PHE A 619 78.19 35.09 -7.46
N PHE A 620 78.71 34.27 -6.53
CA PHE A 620 78.58 34.20 -5.05
C PHE A 620 79.61 35.14 -4.36
N PRO A 621 79.75 35.29 -3.00
CA PRO A 621 79.21 34.55 -1.84
C PRO A 621 78.42 35.48 -0.84
N SER A 622 78.41 35.45 0.51
CA SER A 622 79.21 34.80 1.59
C SER A 622 78.51 34.73 2.97
N LEU A 623 79.21 34.16 3.97
CA LEU A 623 78.85 33.89 5.38
C LEU A 623 79.67 34.82 6.34
N PRO A 624 79.69 34.71 7.71
CA PRO A 624 79.08 33.72 8.63
C PRO A 624 78.45 34.25 9.97
N PHE A 625 77.73 33.38 10.72
CA PHE A 625 78.03 32.94 12.11
C PHE A 625 76.87 32.09 12.73
N SER A 626 77.15 31.36 13.81
CA SER A 626 76.28 30.42 14.58
C SER A 626 76.64 30.52 16.09
N PRO A 627 76.13 29.72 17.08
CA PRO A 627 75.20 28.55 17.04
C PRO A 627 74.17 28.43 18.23
N VAL A 628 73.57 27.23 18.43
CA VAL A 628 73.06 26.61 19.71
C VAL A 628 71.54 26.60 20.06
N THR A 629 70.88 25.47 19.71
CA THR A 629 69.76 24.72 20.38
C THR A 629 68.33 25.28 20.63
N ALA A 630 67.37 24.37 20.80
CA ALA A 630 65.90 24.54 20.95
C ALA A 630 65.41 24.24 22.41
N PRO A 631 64.09 24.24 22.81
CA PRO A 631 62.93 23.57 22.17
C PRO A 631 61.56 24.36 22.17
N SER A 632 60.49 23.66 21.76
CA SER A 632 59.04 24.01 21.64
C SER A 632 58.27 24.05 23.00
N PRO A 633 56.93 24.41 23.15
CA PRO A 633 55.83 24.34 22.15
C PRO A 633 54.59 25.33 22.23
N VAL A 634 53.62 25.16 21.29
CA VAL A 634 52.14 25.46 21.34
C VAL A 634 51.56 26.90 21.27
N GLU A 635 50.42 27.01 20.54
CA GLU A 635 49.31 28.01 20.34
C GLU A 635 49.32 29.43 21.02
N VAL A 636 48.65 30.49 20.49
CA VAL A 636 47.17 30.77 20.51
C VAL A 636 46.76 31.99 19.61
N LEU A 637 45.44 32.12 19.34
CA LEU A 637 44.66 33.21 18.67
C LEU A 637 44.84 34.67 19.15
N PRO A 638 44.38 35.65 18.33
CA PRO A 638 43.84 36.94 18.80
C PRO A 638 42.46 37.34 18.19
N PRO A 639 41.65 38.16 18.90
CA PRO A 639 40.83 39.20 18.28
C PRO A 639 41.01 40.60 18.95
N SER A 640 40.39 41.65 18.42
CA SER A 640 40.79 43.05 18.66
C SER A 640 39.67 44.04 19.05
N LEU A 641 39.96 44.92 20.02
CA LEU A 641 39.52 46.35 20.20
C LEU A 641 37.99 46.64 20.31
N CYS A 642 37.48 47.39 21.29
CA CYS A 642 37.65 48.84 21.63
C CYS A 642 37.17 49.81 20.52
N SER A 643 36.53 50.97 20.77
CA SER A 643 35.93 51.65 21.96
C SER A 643 35.15 52.90 21.44
N TYR A 644 34.34 53.70 22.15
CA TYR A 644 33.97 53.93 23.57
C TYR A 644 32.40 53.94 23.70
N MET A 645 31.66 54.38 24.75
CA MET A 645 31.78 55.18 25.99
C MET A 645 31.05 54.47 27.16
N PHE A 646 31.20 54.73 28.47
CA PHE A 646 31.41 55.92 29.33
C PHE A 646 30.14 56.79 29.54
N MET A 647 29.52 56.88 30.73
CA MET A 647 29.73 56.29 32.08
C MET A 647 28.33 56.25 32.79
N GLU A 648 28.05 55.75 34.00
CA GLU A 648 28.88 55.42 35.19
C GLU A 648 28.19 54.36 36.13
N CYS A 649 28.91 53.97 37.20
CA CYS A 649 28.54 53.50 38.55
C CYS A 649 27.14 52.90 38.93
N SER A 650 27.04 51.93 39.87
CA SER A 650 28.04 51.01 40.48
C SER A 650 27.39 49.95 41.43
N VAL A 651 28.20 48.96 41.85
CA VAL A 651 28.05 48.00 42.99
C VAL A 651 27.09 46.81 42.82
N SER A 652 27.54 45.66 43.37
CA SER A 652 26.85 44.37 43.49
C SER A 652 27.21 43.71 44.83
N ALA A 653 26.27 43.01 45.49
CA ALA A 653 26.59 41.99 46.51
C ALA A 653 25.40 41.08 46.89
N THR A 654 25.69 39.78 47.05
CA THR A 654 24.88 38.70 47.64
C THR A 654 24.62 38.87 49.15
N ILE A 655 23.49 38.34 49.68
CA ILE A 655 23.41 37.34 50.79
C ILE A 655 21.95 36.92 51.12
N ARG A 656 21.80 35.87 51.95
CA ARG A 656 20.58 35.14 52.35
C ARG A 656 19.67 35.91 53.34
N PHE A 657 18.52 35.27 53.62
CA PHE A 657 17.71 35.34 54.86
C PHE A 657 16.78 36.56 55.05
N CYS A 658 15.46 36.33 54.98
CA CYS A 658 14.60 36.40 56.17
C CYS A 658 13.17 35.88 55.91
N LEU A 659 12.56 35.35 56.96
CA LEU A 659 11.12 35.03 57.08
C LEU A 659 10.55 35.93 58.19
N LEU A 660 9.22 36.04 58.29
CA LEU A 660 8.49 36.73 59.37
C LEU A 660 8.72 38.26 59.51
N VAL A 661 7.82 39.08 58.94
CA VAL A 661 6.83 39.88 59.71
C VAL A 661 5.64 40.18 58.78
N LEU A 662 4.53 39.45 58.94
CA LEU A 662 3.22 39.83 58.38
C LEU A 662 2.07 39.20 59.18
N VAL A 663 2.07 39.45 60.49
CA VAL A 663 1.03 39.00 61.43
C VAL A 663 0.74 40.14 62.43
N MET A 664 -0.51 40.21 62.88
CA MET A 664 -1.06 41.02 63.98
C MET A 664 -1.53 42.46 63.67
N TYR A 665 -2.79 42.70 64.04
CA TYR A 665 -3.55 43.96 64.15
C TYR A 665 -3.83 44.77 62.86
N GLY A 666 -5.07 45.09 62.49
CA GLY A 666 -6.38 44.61 62.98
C GLY A 666 -7.46 45.71 63.12
N LEU A 667 -8.73 45.28 63.26
CA LEU A 667 -9.94 46.11 63.44
C LEU A 667 -10.33 46.94 62.19
N CYS A 668 -11.58 47.33 61.90
CA CYS A 668 -12.97 46.91 62.24
C CYS A 668 -13.94 47.74 61.35
N PHE A 669 -15.23 47.45 61.13
CA PHE A 669 -16.01 46.20 61.01
C PHE A 669 -17.43 46.55 60.49
N GLY A 670 -18.09 45.69 59.69
CA GLY A 670 -19.53 45.76 59.37
C GLY A 670 -19.90 45.72 57.87
N TYR A 671 -21.02 45.13 57.43
CA TYR A 671 -22.03 44.38 58.18
C TYR A 671 -22.77 43.33 57.30
N VAL A 672 -22.57 42.02 57.59
CA VAL A 672 -23.56 40.92 57.76
C VAL A 672 -24.81 40.90 56.83
N ARG A 673 -25.16 39.81 56.10
CA ARG A 673 -25.71 38.48 56.56
C ARG A 673 -25.86 37.51 55.36
N GLY A 674 -25.75 36.17 55.41
CA GLY A 674 -25.31 35.20 56.44
C GLY A 674 -25.58 33.71 56.04
N GLY A 675 -24.84 32.73 56.60
CA GLY A 675 -25.02 31.24 56.42
C GLY A 675 -24.23 30.61 55.25
N ARG A 676 -23.21 29.72 55.32
CA ARG A 676 -22.64 28.68 56.26
C ARG A 676 -23.31 27.28 56.25
N ALA A 677 -22.58 26.14 56.28
CA ALA A 677 -21.12 25.90 56.13
C ALA A 677 -20.69 24.42 55.85
N THR A 678 -19.78 24.25 54.87
CA THR A 678 -18.57 23.39 54.75
C THR A 678 -18.25 22.19 55.68
N ALA A 679 -17.62 21.15 55.10
CA ALA A 679 -16.77 20.14 55.78
C ALA A 679 -15.28 20.19 55.31
N ARG A 680 -14.36 19.40 55.89
CA ARG A 680 -12.89 19.47 55.69
C ARG A 680 -12.17 18.10 55.77
N LEU A 681 -10.96 18.02 55.19
CA LEU A 681 -10.05 16.85 55.25
C LEU A 681 -9.30 16.70 56.59
N ARG A 682 -9.04 15.45 57.02
CA ARG A 682 -7.67 14.90 57.18
C ARG A 682 -7.68 13.35 57.26
N ASP A 683 -6.52 12.73 57.51
CA ASP A 683 -6.13 11.40 57.04
C ASP A 683 -5.31 10.60 58.11
N TRP A 684 -5.13 9.29 57.89
CA TRP A 684 -4.39 8.24 58.64
C TRP A 684 -5.03 7.59 59.88
N GLY A 685 -5.35 6.28 59.77
CA GLY A 685 -5.63 5.37 60.89
C GLY A 685 -6.52 4.15 60.53
N GLU A 686 -5.93 2.97 60.34
CA GLU A 686 -6.61 1.64 60.34
C GLU A 686 -6.73 1.09 61.79
N PRO A 687 -7.46 -0.03 62.09
CA PRO A 687 -8.17 -0.99 61.22
C PRO A 687 -9.63 -1.33 61.68
N GLU A 688 -10.12 -2.53 61.32
CA GLU A 688 -11.26 -3.31 61.87
C GLU A 688 -12.65 -3.23 61.19
N ILE A 689 -12.87 -4.23 60.31
CA ILE A 689 -14.07 -5.07 60.11
C ILE A 689 -15.41 -4.59 60.74
N LEU A 690 -16.43 -4.38 59.90
CA LEU A 690 -17.85 -4.46 60.31
C LEU A 690 -18.79 -4.89 59.16
N MET A 691 -19.74 -5.78 59.48
CA MET A 691 -20.84 -6.30 58.66
C MET A 691 -21.94 -6.84 59.62
N PRO A 692 -23.20 -7.10 59.21
CA PRO A 692 -23.99 -6.42 58.17
C PRO A 692 -25.49 -6.22 58.57
N THR A 693 -26.05 -5.04 58.33
CA THR A 693 -27.52 -4.75 58.27
C THR A 693 -27.71 -3.43 57.48
N GLU A 694 -28.82 -3.13 56.79
CA GLU A 694 -30.08 -3.86 56.59
C GLU A 694 -30.70 -3.57 55.20
N LYS A 695 -31.86 -4.19 54.91
CA LYS A 695 -32.69 -4.01 53.70
C LYS A 695 -33.38 -2.61 53.72
N GLU A 696 -34.15 -2.10 52.75
CA GLU A 696 -35.06 -2.64 51.72
C GLU A 696 -35.08 -1.70 50.47
N HIS A 697 -35.82 -1.86 49.36
CA HIS A 697 -36.90 -2.78 48.94
C HIS A 697 -36.65 -3.30 47.51
N ALA A 698 -37.46 -4.26 47.06
CA ALA A 698 -37.60 -4.67 45.67
C ALA A 698 -39.01 -4.28 45.14
N GLU A 699 -39.12 -4.13 43.82
CA GLU A 699 -40.37 -4.35 43.08
C GLU A 699 -40.12 -5.47 42.04
N GLU A 700 -41.02 -6.46 42.00
CA GLU A 700 -40.92 -7.63 41.12
C GLU A 700 -41.76 -7.43 39.85
N GLY A 701 -41.37 -8.05 38.72
CA GLY A 701 -42.11 -7.83 37.46
C GLY A 701 -41.72 -8.65 36.23
N GLY A 702 -41.12 -9.84 36.36
CA GLY A 702 -40.79 -10.66 35.19
C GLY A 702 -39.95 -11.89 35.51
N GLY A 703 -40.61 -13.01 35.81
CA GLY A 703 -39.92 -14.28 36.11
C GLY A 703 -39.34 -14.94 34.86
N GLY A 704 -38.01 -14.90 34.73
CA GLY A 704 -37.21 -15.84 33.94
C GLY A 704 -36.34 -16.67 34.89
N THR A 705 -36.08 -17.93 34.55
CA THR A 705 -35.35 -18.87 35.43
C THR A 705 -33.85 -18.59 35.54
N ASP A 706 -33.24 -19.03 36.64
CA ASP A 706 -31.77 -19.14 36.78
C ASP A 706 -31.21 -20.16 35.76
N GLU A 707 -30.90 -19.72 34.54
CA GLU A 707 -30.29 -20.58 33.51
C GLU A 707 -28.79 -20.80 33.76
N GLU A 708 -28.50 -21.90 34.47
CA GLU A 708 -27.26 -22.70 34.42
C GLU A 708 -25.95 -21.93 34.15
N THR A 709 -25.38 -21.31 35.18
CA THR A 709 -24.01 -20.76 35.10
C THR A 709 -22.97 -21.89 35.08
N GLY A 710 -22.64 -22.37 33.88
CA GLY A 710 -21.49 -23.25 33.66
C GLY A 710 -20.15 -22.59 33.98
N THR A 711 -19.08 -23.39 33.94
CA THR A 711 -17.73 -22.97 34.29
C THR A 711 -17.07 -22.26 33.11
N THR A 712 -16.44 -21.10 33.33
CA THR A 712 -15.56 -20.50 32.32
C THR A 712 -14.14 -21.07 32.44
N TRP A 713 -13.61 -21.54 31.32
CA TRP A 713 -12.27 -22.09 31.13
C TRP A 713 -11.45 -21.20 30.20
N ALA A 714 -10.12 -21.26 30.29
CA ALA A 714 -9.25 -20.57 29.33
C ALA A 714 -7.99 -21.34 28.95
N VAL A 715 -7.49 -21.08 27.74
CA VAL A 715 -6.19 -21.55 27.24
C VAL A 715 -5.41 -20.35 26.69
N LEU A 716 -4.22 -20.10 27.24
CA LEU A 716 -3.37 -18.97 26.87
C LEU A 716 -2.05 -19.51 26.31
N VAL A 717 -1.66 -19.07 25.10
CA VAL A 717 -0.53 -19.66 24.35
C VAL A 717 0.41 -18.59 23.79
N ALA A 718 1.70 -18.70 24.16
CA ALA A 718 2.78 -17.93 23.55
C ALA A 718 3.64 -18.86 22.68
N GLY A 719 3.64 -18.65 21.37
CA GLY A 719 4.31 -19.52 20.40
C GLY A 719 5.84 -19.35 20.31
N SER A 720 6.41 -18.32 20.93
CA SER A 720 7.86 -18.03 20.88
C SER A 720 8.60 -18.20 22.20
N SER A 721 9.87 -18.59 22.05
CA SER A 721 10.96 -18.35 23.00
C SER A 721 11.82 -17.14 22.56
N GLY A 722 12.79 -16.77 23.41
CA GLY A 722 13.80 -15.77 23.13
C GLY A 722 13.43 -14.37 23.60
N TYR A 723 14.40 -13.65 24.17
CA TYR A 723 14.19 -12.30 24.72
C TYR A 723 13.89 -11.21 23.67
N SER A 724 14.10 -11.49 22.38
CA SER A 724 13.60 -10.65 21.28
C SER A 724 12.08 -10.78 21.06
N ASN A 725 11.48 -11.89 21.51
CA ASN A 725 10.04 -12.15 21.49
C ASN A 725 9.39 -11.98 22.86
N TYR A 726 9.95 -11.09 23.69
CA TYR A 726 9.48 -10.79 25.05
C TYR A 726 7.96 -10.55 25.13
N ARG A 727 7.48 -9.75 24.18
CA ARG A 727 6.09 -9.38 23.92
C ARG A 727 5.06 -10.53 23.96
N HIS A 728 5.29 -11.66 23.30
CA HIS A 728 4.28 -12.73 23.19
C HIS A 728 4.00 -13.45 24.52
N GLN A 729 5.02 -13.61 25.37
CA GLN A 729 4.84 -14.17 26.70
C GLN A 729 4.35 -13.09 27.69
N ALA A 730 4.73 -11.82 27.51
CA ALA A 730 4.16 -10.70 28.26
C ALA A 730 2.65 -10.55 28.01
N ASP A 731 2.21 -10.75 26.77
CA ASP A 731 0.81 -10.86 26.36
C ASP A 731 0.06 -11.96 27.13
N VAL A 732 0.58 -13.18 27.13
CA VAL A 732 -0.03 -14.32 27.82
C VAL A 732 -0.07 -14.10 29.34
N CYS A 733 1.00 -13.56 29.92
CA CYS A 733 1.02 -13.18 31.32
C CYS A 733 -0.03 -12.10 31.64
N HIS A 734 -0.17 -11.07 30.79
CA HIS A 734 -1.16 -10.00 30.99
C HIS A 734 -2.60 -10.53 30.87
N ALA A 735 -2.88 -11.33 29.85
CA ALA A 735 -4.18 -11.99 29.67
C ALA A 735 -4.55 -12.86 30.89
N TYR A 736 -3.59 -13.59 31.47
CA TYR A 736 -3.81 -14.34 32.72
C TYR A 736 -4.24 -13.43 33.87
N GLN A 737 -3.56 -12.29 34.08
CA GLN A 737 -3.93 -11.36 35.16
C GLN A 737 -5.35 -10.79 34.98
N ILE A 738 -5.77 -10.50 33.75
CA ILE A 738 -7.12 -10.01 33.46
C ILE A 738 -8.17 -11.08 33.81
N LEU A 739 -7.98 -12.32 33.35
CA LEU A 739 -8.88 -13.43 33.69
C LEU A 739 -8.92 -13.72 35.20
N LYS A 740 -7.77 -13.59 35.87
CA LYS A 740 -7.63 -13.78 37.32
C LYS A 740 -8.34 -12.69 38.12
N LYS A 741 -8.18 -11.41 37.76
CA LYS A 741 -8.97 -10.27 38.27
C LYS A 741 -10.47 -10.48 38.00
N GLY A 742 -10.80 -11.04 36.84
CA GLY A 742 -12.15 -11.44 36.45
C GLY A 742 -12.78 -12.59 37.27
N GLY A 743 -12.00 -13.24 38.15
CA GLY A 743 -12.48 -14.32 39.01
C GLY A 743 -12.43 -15.72 38.39
N LEU A 744 -11.80 -15.90 37.22
CA LEU A 744 -11.46 -17.25 36.75
C LEU A 744 -10.41 -17.87 37.68
N LYS A 745 -10.47 -19.19 37.79
CA LYS A 745 -9.63 -19.96 38.72
C LYS A 745 -8.45 -20.64 38.03
N ASP A 746 -7.41 -20.90 38.80
CA ASP A 746 -6.14 -21.43 38.27
C ASP A 746 -6.29 -22.87 37.80
N GLU A 747 -7.19 -23.66 38.39
CA GLU A 747 -7.54 -24.99 37.88
C GLU A 747 -8.18 -24.98 36.48
N ASN A 748 -8.77 -23.84 36.05
CA ASN A 748 -9.52 -23.69 34.80
C ASN A 748 -8.77 -22.91 33.70
N ILE A 749 -7.67 -22.22 34.05
CA ILE A 749 -6.81 -21.53 33.08
C ILE A 749 -5.58 -22.40 32.82
N VAL A 750 -5.34 -22.78 31.57
CA VAL A 750 -4.14 -23.52 31.12
C VAL A 750 -3.19 -22.56 30.43
N VAL A 751 -1.93 -22.50 30.88
CA VAL A 751 -0.92 -21.59 30.32
C VAL A 751 0.23 -22.33 29.62
N PHE A 752 0.42 -22.00 28.34
CA PHE A 752 1.56 -22.37 27.51
C PHE A 752 2.47 -21.15 27.33
N MET A 753 3.65 -21.16 27.95
CA MET A 753 4.67 -20.13 27.77
C MET A 753 6.06 -20.74 27.90
N TYR A 754 7.02 -20.38 27.05
CA TYR A 754 8.34 -21.05 27.08
C TYR A 754 9.13 -20.80 28.38
N ASP A 755 8.84 -19.68 29.08
CA ASP A 755 9.26 -19.38 30.46
C ASP A 755 10.72 -18.98 30.65
N ASP A 756 11.31 -18.39 29.60
CA ASP A 756 12.72 -17.99 29.52
C ASP A 756 12.98 -16.49 29.76
N LEU A 757 11.93 -15.68 29.94
CA LEU A 757 12.04 -14.21 30.02
C LEU A 757 12.28 -13.64 31.43
N ALA A 758 11.53 -14.11 32.44
CA ALA A 758 11.53 -13.48 33.76
C ALA A 758 12.91 -13.53 34.43
N MET A 759 13.63 -14.64 34.27
CA MET A 759 14.99 -14.83 34.79
C MET A 759 16.09 -14.62 33.74
N HIS A 760 15.75 -14.12 32.55
CA HIS A 760 16.70 -13.92 31.46
C HIS A 760 17.84 -12.97 31.84
N GLU A 761 19.05 -13.21 31.33
CA GLU A 761 20.20 -12.38 31.70
C GLU A 761 20.04 -10.91 31.28
N LEU A 762 19.38 -10.68 30.13
CA LEU A 762 19.08 -9.36 29.58
C LEU A 762 17.82 -8.70 30.18
N ASN A 763 17.07 -9.39 31.06
CA ASN A 763 15.92 -8.79 31.72
C ASN A 763 16.41 -7.82 32.83
N PRO A 764 16.17 -6.50 32.70
CA PRO A 764 16.65 -5.54 33.69
C PRO A 764 15.89 -5.63 35.02
N ARG A 765 14.71 -6.27 35.05
CA ARG A 765 13.86 -6.45 36.23
C ARG A 765 13.63 -7.96 36.47
N ARG A 766 14.72 -8.69 36.77
CA ARG A 766 14.68 -10.15 36.97
C ARG A 766 13.60 -10.56 37.97
N GLY A 767 12.85 -11.59 37.59
CA GLY A 767 11.65 -12.07 38.29
C GLY A 767 10.33 -11.48 37.81
N THR A 768 10.34 -10.46 36.93
CA THR A 768 9.12 -9.76 36.46
C THR A 768 9.03 -9.65 34.93
N ILE A 769 7.81 -9.47 34.43
CA ILE A 769 7.47 -9.17 33.04
C ILE A 769 6.42 -8.04 33.02
N ILE A 770 6.54 -7.07 32.11
CA ILE A 770 5.57 -5.96 31.96
C ILE A 770 5.05 -5.90 30.52
N ASN A 771 3.74 -5.68 30.31
CA ASN A 771 3.13 -5.57 28.97
C ASN A 771 2.71 -4.13 28.58
N HIS A 772 3.16 -3.13 29.34
CA HIS A 772 2.89 -1.71 29.08
C HIS A 772 4.07 -0.88 29.61
N PRO A 773 4.47 0.26 29.00
CA PRO A 773 5.63 1.04 29.46
C PRO A 773 5.54 1.54 30.91
N GLN A 774 4.32 1.65 31.45
CA GLN A 774 4.03 2.04 32.83
C GLN A 774 3.28 0.93 33.60
N GLY A 775 3.26 -0.30 33.06
CA GLY A 775 2.52 -1.43 33.64
C GLY A 775 3.20 -2.05 34.85
N GLU A 776 2.39 -2.74 35.66
CA GLU A 776 2.84 -3.57 36.78
C GLU A 776 3.40 -4.93 36.30
N ASP A 777 3.93 -5.73 37.23
CA ASP A 777 4.38 -7.10 36.91
C ASP A 777 3.19 -8.01 36.60
N VAL A 778 3.15 -8.54 35.38
CA VAL A 778 2.14 -9.52 34.94
C VAL A 778 2.61 -10.97 35.11
N TYR A 779 3.87 -11.23 35.47
CA TYR A 779 4.42 -12.58 35.63
C TYR A 779 4.03 -13.25 36.96
N ALA A 780 3.87 -12.46 38.03
CA ALA A 780 3.55 -12.97 39.36
C ALA A 780 2.31 -13.88 39.38
N GLY A 781 2.49 -15.11 39.88
CA GLY A 781 1.40 -16.07 40.05
C GLY A 781 0.90 -16.76 38.77
N VAL A 782 1.50 -16.52 37.60
CA VAL A 782 1.15 -17.23 36.35
C VAL A 782 1.52 -18.72 36.47
N PRO A 783 0.58 -19.68 36.29
CA PRO A 783 0.86 -21.10 36.41
C PRO A 783 1.77 -21.58 35.28
N LYS A 784 2.64 -22.55 35.58
CA LYS A 784 3.59 -23.14 34.62
C LYS A 784 3.09 -24.51 34.16
N ASP A 785 1.94 -24.52 33.48
CA ASP A 785 1.33 -25.78 33.03
C ASP A 785 2.16 -26.44 31.94
N TYR A 786 2.53 -25.67 30.91
CA TYR A 786 3.38 -26.13 29.83
C TYR A 786 4.45 -25.08 29.56
N ASN A 787 5.69 -25.39 29.93
CA ASN A 787 6.85 -24.54 29.68
C ASN A 787 8.04 -25.28 29.06
N GLY A 788 9.01 -24.51 28.55
CA GLY A 788 10.15 -25.03 27.81
C GLY A 788 9.73 -26.00 26.71
N LYS A 789 10.30 -27.21 26.75
CA LYS A 789 10.06 -28.30 25.78
C LYS A 789 8.63 -28.87 25.76
N ASN A 790 7.79 -28.53 26.73
CA ASN A 790 6.40 -29.00 26.79
C ASN A 790 5.43 -28.12 25.97
N VAL A 791 5.90 -26.99 25.43
CA VAL A 791 5.09 -26.11 24.57
C VAL A 791 5.14 -26.63 23.13
N THR A 792 4.25 -27.58 22.81
CA THR A 792 4.16 -28.26 21.51
C THR A 792 2.72 -28.24 21.00
N ALA A 793 2.54 -28.31 19.67
CA ALA A 793 1.20 -28.37 19.05
C ALA A 793 0.40 -29.58 19.55
N GLU A 794 1.04 -30.75 19.69
CA GLU A 794 0.43 -31.97 20.27
C GLU A 794 -0.17 -31.74 21.66
N ASN A 795 0.57 -31.09 22.57
CA ASN A 795 0.10 -30.82 23.92
C ASN A 795 -1.06 -29.82 23.92
N LEU A 796 -1.03 -28.81 23.05
CA LEU A 796 -2.15 -27.88 22.90
C LEU A 796 -3.41 -28.61 22.39
N TYR A 797 -3.28 -29.48 21.39
CA TYR A 797 -4.39 -30.29 20.89
C TYR A 797 -4.96 -31.21 21.99
N ALA A 798 -4.10 -31.88 22.76
CA ALA A 798 -4.50 -32.73 23.89
C ALA A 798 -5.23 -31.93 24.99
N VAL A 799 -4.72 -30.74 25.33
CA VAL A 799 -5.34 -29.81 26.29
C VAL A 799 -6.74 -29.40 25.85
N LEU A 800 -6.92 -29.00 24.59
CA LEU A 800 -8.20 -28.54 24.08
C LEU A 800 -9.25 -29.64 24.08
N LEU A 801 -8.85 -30.85 23.69
CA LEU A 801 -9.71 -32.04 23.71
C LEU A 801 -10.03 -32.55 25.12
N GLY A 802 -9.31 -32.11 26.16
CA GLY A 802 -9.43 -32.62 27.52
C GLY A 802 -8.74 -33.97 27.76
N ASP A 803 -7.90 -34.43 26.82
CA ASP A 803 -7.30 -35.77 26.86
C ASP A 803 -5.97 -35.78 27.65
N LYS A 804 -6.07 -36.11 28.94
CA LYS A 804 -4.91 -36.27 29.84
C LYS A 804 -3.95 -37.39 29.44
N ASN A 805 -4.36 -38.33 28.59
CA ASN A 805 -3.49 -39.45 28.18
C ASN A 805 -2.63 -39.10 26.96
N ALA A 806 -3.08 -38.14 26.15
CA ALA A 806 -2.33 -37.61 25.00
C ALA A 806 -1.29 -36.55 25.40
N VAL A 807 -1.41 -35.95 26.60
CA VAL A 807 -0.46 -34.97 27.14
C VAL A 807 0.91 -35.61 27.43
N LYS A 808 1.98 -34.94 26.97
CA LYS A 808 3.37 -35.31 27.17
C LYS A 808 4.07 -34.25 28.04
N GLY A 809 4.26 -34.55 29.32
CA GLY A 809 4.90 -33.63 30.27
C GLY A 809 3.98 -32.50 30.77
N GLY A 810 4.57 -31.40 31.23
CA GLY A 810 3.84 -30.30 31.87
C GLY A 810 3.12 -30.69 33.17
N SER A 811 2.07 -29.95 33.53
CA SER A 811 1.26 -30.18 34.74
C SER A 811 0.15 -31.22 34.58
N GLY A 812 -0.18 -31.63 33.35
CA GLY A 812 -1.34 -32.47 33.06
C GLY A 812 -2.70 -31.77 33.23
N LYS A 813 -2.73 -30.43 33.35
CA LYS A 813 -3.96 -29.63 33.30
C LYS A 813 -4.48 -29.58 31.86
N VAL A 814 -5.79 -29.79 31.66
CA VAL A 814 -6.47 -29.85 30.35
C VAL A 814 -7.89 -29.29 30.48
N ILE A 815 -8.54 -28.94 29.36
CA ILE A 815 -9.90 -28.39 29.32
C ILE A 815 -10.95 -29.51 29.41
N ASN A 816 -11.10 -30.04 30.62
CA ASN A 816 -12.12 -31.04 30.98
C ASN A 816 -13.49 -30.36 31.26
N SER A 817 -13.96 -29.63 30.25
CA SER A 817 -15.18 -28.83 30.26
C SER A 817 -16.45 -29.67 29.99
N LYS A 818 -17.62 -29.11 30.33
CA LYS A 818 -18.96 -29.71 30.18
C LYS A 818 -19.83 -28.93 29.20
N ALA A 819 -20.95 -29.51 28.76
CA ALA A 819 -21.89 -28.89 27.81
C ALA A 819 -22.37 -27.45 28.15
N GLY A 820 -22.46 -27.08 29.43
CA GLY A 820 -22.82 -25.72 29.85
C GLY A 820 -21.65 -24.74 30.02
N ASP A 821 -20.40 -25.23 29.98
CA ASP A 821 -19.18 -24.46 30.22
C ASP A 821 -18.83 -23.58 29.00
N ARG A 822 -18.12 -22.46 29.23
CA ARG A 822 -17.59 -21.59 28.15
C ARG A 822 -16.07 -21.62 28.11
N ILE A 823 -15.49 -21.45 26.92
CA ILE A 823 -14.03 -21.53 26.71
C ILE A 823 -13.52 -20.23 26.05
N PHE A 824 -12.46 -19.64 26.61
CA PHE A 824 -11.72 -18.54 25.99
C PHE A 824 -10.31 -19.00 25.59
N LEU A 825 -9.99 -18.99 24.30
CA LEU A 825 -8.66 -19.27 23.79
C LEU A 825 -7.98 -17.96 23.36
N TYR A 826 -6.74 -17.78 23.80
CA TYR A 826 -5.89 -16.68 23.37
C TYR A 826 -4.51 -17.18 22.95
N TYR A 827 -4.06 -16.72 21.78
CA TYR A 827 -2.77 -17.05 21.19
C TYR A 827 -2.03 -15.75 20.78
N SER A 828 -0.73 -15.66 21.08
CA SER A 828 0.18 -14.61 20.59
C SER A 828 1.52 -15.22 20.13
N ASP A 829 1.87 -15.02 18.85
CA ASP A 829 3.21 -15.28 18.30
C ASP A 829 3.40 -14.65 16.89
N HIS A 830 4.56 -14.89 16.29
CA HIS A 830 4.73 -14.95 14.83
C HIS A 830 3.74 -15.94 14.17
N GLY A 831 3.46 -15.70 12.90
CA GLY A 831 2.67 -16.62 12.08
C GLY A 831 3.10 -16.59 10.62
N GLY A 832 2.29 -17.21 9.78
CA GLY A 832 2.34 -17.10 8.33
C GLY A 832 1.06 -17.67 7.73
N PRO A 833 0.93 -17.68 6.39
CA PRO A 833 -0.26 -18.21 5.73
C PRO A 833 -0.54 -19.66 6.15
N GLY A 834 -1.63 -19.89 6.90
CA GLY A 834 -2.06 -21.22 7.35
C GLY A 834 -1.23 -21.86 8.46
N VAL A 835 -0.29 -21.12 9.07
CA VAL A 835 0.60 -21.63 10.13
C VAL A 835 0.78 -20.62 11.28
N LEU A 836 0.79 -21.15 12.52
CA LEU A 836 1.16 -20.43 13.74
C LEU A 836 2.43 -21.03 14.33
N GLY A 837 3.32 -20.18 14.85
CA GLY A 837 4.58 -20.63 15.44
C GLY A 837 4.41 -21.47 16.70
N MET A 838 5.44 -22.25 17.02
CA MET A 838 5.60 -22.96 18.30
C MET A 838 7.10 -22.95 18.63
N PRO A 839 7.49 -22.89 19.92
CA PRO A 839 8.89 -22.70 20.32
C PRO A 839 9.66 -24.03 20.30
N ASN A 840 8.94 -25.13 20.11
CA ASN A 840 9.46 -26.46 19.80
C ASN A 840 8.68 -26.95 18.57
N LEU A 841 9.40 -27.41 17.54
CA LEU A 841 8.83 -27.85 16.27
C LEU A 841 8.13 -29.23 16.38
N PRO A 842 7.16 -29.56 15.51
CA PRO A 842 6.66 -28.77 14.37
C PRO A 842 5.73 -27.61 14.77
N PHE A 843 5.45 -26.72 13.81
CA PHE A 843 4.51 -25.62 13.97
C PHE A 843 3.04 -26.09 13.96
N LEU A 844 2.11 -25.19 14.31
CA LEU A 844 0.68 -25.44 14.34
C LEU A 844 0.05 -25.07 12.99
N TYR A 845 -0.50 -26.05 12.27
CA TYR A 845 -1.13 -25.86 10.97
C TYR A 845 -2.65 -25.74 11.09
N ALA A 846 -3.25 -24.88 10.26
CA ALA A 846 -4.68 -24.58 10.37
C ALA A 846 -5.58 -25.80 10.16
N GLY A 847 -5.25 -26.68 9.21
CA GLY A 847 -5.98 -27.93 8.99
C GLY A 847 -6.11 -28.77 10.26
N ASP A 848 -5.00 -29.06 10.95
CA ASP A 848 -5.01 -29.82 12.21
C ASP A 848 -5.85 -29.12 13.29
N PHE A 849 -5.67 -27.80 13.43
CA PHE A 849 -6.29 -27.01 14.48
C PHE A 849 -7.82 -26.94 14.33
N ILE A 850 -8.32 -26.75 13.10
CA ILE A 850 -9.75 -26.78 12.81
C ILE A 850 -10.34 -28.16 13.05
N GLU A 851 -9.65 -29.26 12.71
CA GLU A 851 -10.12 -30.61 13.04
C GLU A 851 -10.16 -30.88 14.56
N VAL A 852 -9.22 -30.33 15.33
CA VAL A 852 -9.27 -30.36 16.80
C VAL A 852 -10.49 -29.60 17.34
N LEU A 853 -10.81 -28.42 16.77
CA LEU A 853 -12.00 -27.66 17.16
C LEU A 853 -13.31 -28.37 16.79
N LYS A 854 -13.40 -28.95 15.59
CA LYS A 854 -14.53 -29.82 15.18
C LYS A 854 -14.70 -30.99 16.14
N LYS A 855 -13.63 -31.73 16.43
CA LYS A 855 -13.66 -32.86 17.39
C LYS A 855 -14.06 -32.42 18.80
N LYS A 856 -13.65 -31.22 19.25
CA LYS A 856 -14.04 -30.63 20.54
C LYS A 856 -15.53 -30.26 20.57
N HIS A 857 -16.08 -29.77 19.45
CA HIS A 857 -17.52 -29.52 19.28
C HIS A 857 -18.33 -30.82 19.26
N SER A 858 -17.93 -31.81 18.45
CA SER A 858 -18.60 -33.12 18.35
C SER A 858 -18.64 -33.90 19.67
N ALA A 859 -17.79 -33.56 20.64
CA ALA A 859 -17.82 -34.11 22.00
C ALA A 859 -18.88 -33.46 22.92
N GLY A 860 -19.62 -32.44 22.46
CA GLY A 860 -20.68 -31.75 23.24
C GLY A 860 -20.19 -31.15 24.55
N SER A 861 -18.92 -30.73 24.61
CA SER A 861 -18.19 -30.49 25.88
C SER A 861 -17.99 -29.00 26.22
N TYR A 862 -18.74 -28.11 25.57
CA TYR A 862 -18.85 -26.68 25.89
C TYR A 862 -20.14 -26.14 25.28
N LYS A 863 -20.59 -24.96 25.75
CA LYS A 863 -21.73 -24.22 25.20
C LYS A 863 -21.28 -23.35 24.03
N GLU A 864 -20.35 -22.44 24.30
CA GLU A 864 -19.80 -21.47 23.35
C GLU A 864 -18.30 -21.25 23.61
N MET A 865 -17.55 -20.93 22.55
CA MET A 865 -16.11 -20.65 22.62
C MET A 865 -15.77 -19.32 21.93
N VAL A 866 -14.82 -18.58 22.50
CA VAL A 866 -14.22 -17.38 21.89
C VAL A 866 -12.73 -17.61 21.67
N ILE A 867 -12.23 -17.31 20.47
CA ILE A 867 -10.83 -17.49 20.08
C ILE A 867 -10.24 -16.17 19.59
N TYR A 868 -9.18 -15.68 20.25
CA TYR A 868 -8.41 -14.49 19.89
C TYR A 868 -7.01 -14.90 19.42
N VAL A 869 -6.58 -14.45 18.22
CA VAL A 869 -5.25 -14.77 17.65
C VAL A 869 -4.48 -13.51 17.24
N GLU A 870 -3.35 -13.26 17.91
CA GLU A 870 -2.29 -12.35 17.48
C GLU A 870 -1.24 -13.14 16.69
N SER A 871 -1.14 -12.87 15.37
CA SER A 871 0.00 -13.28 14.54
C SER A 871 0.00 -12.63 13.14
N CYS A 872 1.11 -12.76 12.42
CA CYS A 872 1.21 -12.42 11.00
C CYS A 872 0.28 -13.31 10.15
N GLU A 873 -0.47 -12.69 9.24
CA GLU A 873 -1.40 -13.34 8.32
C GLU A 873 -2.49 -14.21 9.02
N SER A 874 -2.76 -13.92 10.29
CA SER A 874 -3.57 -14.71 11.24
C SER A 874 -4.96 -15.13 10.74
N GLY A 875 -5.63 -14.32 9.91
CA GLY A 875 -6.92 -14.66 9.30
C GLY A 875 -6.88 -15.94 8.43
N SER A 876 -5.71 -16.30 7.90
CA SER A 876 -5.51 -17.52 7.11
C SER A 876 -5.63 -18.82 7.91
N MET A 877 -5.68 -18.74 9.24
CA MET A 877 -5.97 -19.87 10.13
C MET A 877 -7.45 -20.28 10.14
N PHE A 878 -8.32 -19.48 9.52
CA PHE A 878 -9.78 -19.65 9.57
C PHE A 878 -10.48 -19.43 8.23
N ASP A 879 -9.90 -18.63 7.33
CA ASP A 879 -10.54 -18.26 6.06
C ASP A 879 -10.79 -19.50 5.17
N GLY A 880 -12.04 -19.68 4.74
CA GLY A 880 -12.50 -20.83 3.96
C GLY A 880 -12.48 -22.21 4.63
N ILE A 881 -12.04 -22.33 5.89
CA ILE A 881 -11.99 -23.61 6.63
C ILE A 881 -12.77 -23.61 7.94
N MET A 882 -13.04 -22.45 8.54
CA MET A 882 -13.76 -22.30 9.81
C MET A 882 -15.29 -22.31 9.60
N PRO A 883 -16.03 -23.33 10.08
CA PRO A 883 -17.49 -23.38 9.95
C PRO A 883 -18.19 -22.39 10.89
N GLU A 884 -19.43 -21.99 10.57
CA GLU A 884 -20.23 -21.07 11.40
C GLU A 884 -21.12 -21.78 12.43
N ASP A 885 -21.21 -23.12 12.38
CA ASP A 885 -22.10 -23.98 13.18
C ASP A 885 -21.43 -24.66 14.38
N LEU A 886 -20.13 -24.41 14.64
CA LEU A 886 -19.41 -25.01 15.77
C LEU A 886 -19.63 -24.30 17.13
N ASP A 887 -20.43 -23.24 17.19
CA ASP A 887 -20.56 -22.37 18.38
C ASP A 887 -19.23 -21.78 18.90
N ILE A 888 -18.34 -21.51 17.95
CA ILE A 888 -17.06 -20.82 18.17
C ILE A 888 -17.10 -19.47 17.47
N TYR A 889 -16.78 -18.37 18.16
CA TYR A 889 -16.55 -17.05 17.58
C TYR A 889 -15.06 -16.71 17.60
N VAL A 890 -14.52 -16.21 16.49
CA VAL A 890 -13.08 -15.96 16.32
C VAL A 890 -12.83 -14.51 15.95
N THR A 891 -11.78 -13.90 16.51
CA THR A 891 -11.17 -12.66 15.99
C THR A 891 -9.67 -12.78 15.86
N THR A 892 -9.09 -12.13 14.85
CA THR A 892 -7.67 -12.24 14.50
C THR A 892 -7.07 -10.85 14.28
N ALA A 893 -5.81 -10.65 14.65
CA ALA A 893 -5.10 -9.36 14.55
C ALA A 893 -4.95 -8.83 13.12
N SER A 894 -4.95 -9.73 12.15
CA SER A 894 -4.69 -9.47 10.74
C SER A 894 -5.59 -10.32 9.84
N ASN A 895 -5.76 -9.89 8.59
CA ASN A 895 -6.36 -10.70 7.53
C ASN A 895 -5.39 -11.81 7.04
N ALA A 896 -5.82 -12.63 6.08
CA ALA A 896 -5.03 -13.76 5.57
C ALA A 896 -3.78 -13.40 4.73
N GLN A 897 -3.47 -12.10 4.59
CA GLN A 897 -2.49 -11.57 3.63
C GLN A 897 -1.48 -10.57 4.22
N GLU A 898 -1.81 -9.91 5.34
CA GLU A 898 -1.00 -8.85 5.96
C GLU A 898 -0.35 -9.32 7.27
N SER A 899 0.78 -8.72 7.63
CA SER A 899 1.45 -8.98 8.90
C SER A 899 0.77 -8.23 10.06
N SER A 900 0.98 -8.73 11.28
CA SER A 900 0.67 -7.98 12.51
C SER A 900 1.92 -7.26 13.05
N PHE A 901 1.76 -6.58 14.19
CA PHE A 901 2.64 -5.50 14.60
C PHE A 901 2.98 -5.54 16.09
N GLY A 902 4.27 -5.53 16.42
CA GLY A 902 4.76 -5.32 17.78
C GLY A 902 4.68 -3.85 18.18
N THR A 903 4.33 -3.56 19.43
CA THR A 903 4.19 -2.20 19.98
C THR A 903 5.02 -2.02 21.26
N TYR A 904 5.05 -0.80 21.80
CA TYR A 904 5.83 -0.45 22.99
C TYR A 904 7.31 -0.84 22.82
N CYS A 905 7.87 -0.48 21.65
CA CYS A 905 9.23 -0.81 21.22
C CYS A 905 10.23 0.33 21.46
N PRO A 906 11.54 0.05 21.69
CA PRO A 906 12.52 1.09 21.98
C PRO A 906 12.71 2.07 20.83
N GLY A 907 12.61 3.38 21.12
CA GLY A 907 12.73 4.42 20.09
C GLY A 907 11.48 4.61 19.23
N MET A 908 10.35 4.05 19.65
CA MET A 908 9.01 4.37 19.17
C MET A 908 8.25 5.14 20.27
N ASP A 909 7.03 5.61 19.99
CA ASP A 909 6.21 6.38 20.94
C ASP A 909 4.87 5.64 21.19
N PRO A 910 4.52 5.29 22.45
CA PRO A 910 5.31 5.43 23.66
C PRO A 910 6.44 4.39 23.74
N SER A 911 7.64 4.84 24.12
CA SER A 911 8.80 3.98 24.33
C SER A 911 8.66 3.18 25.64
N PRO A 912 9.15 1.94 25.70
CA PRO A 912 9.33 1.22 26.96
C PRO A 912 10.38 1.92 27.85
N PRO A 913 10.45 1.57 29.15
CA PRO A 913 11.46 2.11 30.07
C PRO A 913 12.89 1.94 29.51
N PRO A 914 13.77 2.96 29.63
CA PRO A 914 15.05 3.00 28.90
C PRO A 914 16.02 1.84 29.17
N GLU A 915 15.80 1.04 30.22
CA GLU A 915 16.54 -0.20 30.47
C GLU A 915 16.24 -1.29 29.41
N TYR A 916 14.99 -1.43 28.95
CA TYR A 916 14.58 -2.45 27.98
C TYR A 916 15.16 -2.20 26.56
N ILE A 917 15.34 -3.30 25.81
CA ILE A 917 15.87 -3.32 24.42
C ILE A 917 14.95 -4.07 23.45
N THR A 918 13.76 -4.45 23.91
CA THR A 918 12.79 -5.32 23.22
C THR A 918 11.40 -4.67 23.32
N CYS A 919 10.47 -5.08 22.46
CA CYS A 919 9.07 -4.63 22.51
C CYS A 919 8.34 -5.30 23.70
N LEU A 920 7.42 -4.58 24.35
CA LEU A 920 6.73 -5.10 25.54
C LEU A 920 5.47 -5.92 25.22
N GLY A 921 4.80 -5.66 24.09
CA GLY A 921 3.55 -6.32 23.68
C GLY A 921 3.29 -6.18 22.18
N ASP A 922 2.18 -6.73 21.69
CA ASP A 922 1.75 -6.63 20.30
C ASP A 922 0.42 -5.86 20.15
N LEU A 923 0.21 -5.25 18.97
CA LEU A 923 -0.73 -4.13 18.80
C LEU A 923 -2.20 -4.52 19.01
N TYR A 924 -2.63 -5.68 18.50
CA TYR A 924 -3.98 -6.18 18.72
C TYR A 924 -4.15 -6.70 20.15
N SER A 925 -3.11 -7.39 20.66
CA SER A 925 -3.03 -7.89 22.03
C SER A 925 -3.31 -6.82 23.08
N VAL A 926 -2.49 -5.77 23.11
CA VAL A 926 -2.65 -4.70 24.10
C VAL A 926 -3.96 -3.92 23.86
N ALA A 927 -4.42 -3.83 22.61
CA ALA A 927 -5.67 -3.15 22.29
C ALA A 927 -6.93 -3.87 22.79
N TRP A 928 -6.92 -5.19 23.00
CA TRP A 928 -8.03 -5.91 23.66
C TRP A 928 -7.83 -6.04 25.17
N MET A 929 -6.60 -6.21 25.64
CA MET A 929 -6.32 -6.36 27.07
C MET A 929 -6.53 -5.06 27.86
N GLU A 930 -5.98 -3.94 27.39
CA GLU A 930 -6.19 -2.62 28.02
C GLU A 930 -7.65 -2.17 27.92
N ASP A 931 -8.38 -2.62 26.91
CA ASP A 931 -9.82 -2.41 26.76
C ASP A 931 -10.60 -3.22 27.81
N SER A 932 -10.28 -4.51 27.96
CA SER A 932 -10.93 -5.40 28.93
C SER A 932 -10.70 -5.01 30.39
N GLU A 933 -9.51 -4.53 30.77
CA GLU A 933 -9.24 -4.15 32.17
C GLU A 933 -9.79 -2.76 32.56
N THR A 934 -10.16 -1.93 31.58
CA THR A 934 -10.65 -0.56 31.81
C THR A 934 -12.14 -0.36 31.59
N HIS A 935 -12.86 -1.39 31.11
CA HIS A 935 -14.31 -1.36 30.90
C HIS A 935 -15.06 -2.35 31.80
N ASN A 936 -16.36 -2.09 31.97
CA ASN A 936 -17.24 -2.94 32.75
C ASN A 936 -17.75 -4.12 31.90
N LEU A 937 -17.12 -5.29 32.04
CA LEU A 937 -17.36 -6.48 31.19
C LEU A 937 -18.77 -7.10 31.30
N LYS A 938 -19.58 -6.67 32.29
CA LYS A 938 -21.02 -6.99 32.38
C LYS A 938 -21.89 -6.09 31.51
N LYS A 939 -21.42 -4.89 31.17
CA LYS A 939 -22.10 -3.94 30.27
C LYS A 939 -21.63 -4.12 28.83
N GLU A 940 -20.34 -4.34 28.62
CA GLU A 940 -19.75 -4.47 27.28
C GLU A 940 -19.98 -5.82 26.61
N THR A 941 -20.04 -5.82 25.27
CA THR A 941 -20.21 -7.01 24.41
C THR A 941 -18.96 -7.30 23.58
N LEU A 942 -18.77 -8.55 23.17
CA LEU A 942 -17.75 -8.95 22.19
C LEU A 942 -17.79 -8.10 20.90
N LYS A 943 -19.00 -7.75 20.45
CA LYS A 943 -19.26 -6.84 19.32
C LYS A 943 -18.79 -5.41 19.58
N GLN A 944 -18.79 -4.93 20.83
CA GLN A 944 -18.24 -3.63 21.19
C GLN A 944 -16.71 -3.68 21.20
N GLN A 945 -16.08 -4.57 21.96
CA GLN A 945 -14.62 -4.74 21.91
C GLN A 945 -14.08 -4.87 20.46
N TYR A 946 -14.78 -5.59 19.58
CA TYR A 946 -14.44 -5.65 18.16
C TYR A 946 -14.72 -4.36 17.34
N LYS A 947 -15.81 -3.62 17.58
CA LYS A 947 -16.24 -2.47 16.74
C LYS A 947 -16.00 -1.07 17.31
N GLN A 948 -15.87 -0.95 18.63
CA GLN A 948 -15.78 0.31 19.35
C GLN A 948 -14.34 0.87 19.21
N ALA A 949 -14.03 1.98 19.88
CA ALA A 949 -12.78 2.72 19.66
C ALA A 949 -11.49 1.99 20.10
N SER A 950 -11.60 0.78 20.66
CA SER A 950 -10.51 -0.10 21.05
C SER A 950 -10.02 -0.97 19.87
N VAL A 951 -10.33 -2.27 19.84
CA VAL A 951 -9.47 -3.26 19.16
C VAL A 951 -9.27 -2.98 17.67
N LYS A 952 -10.34 -2.92 16.87
CA LYS A 952 -10.21 -2.71 15.43
C LYS A 952 -9.70 -1.30 15.07
N LEU A 953 -10.05 -0.27 15.84
CA LEU A 953 -9.62 1.09 15.57
C LEU A 953 -8.14 1.30 15.90
N ARG A 954 -7.68 0.81 17.07
CA ARG A 954 -6.27 0.86 17.47
C ARG A 954 -5.39 -0.01 16.57
N THR A 955 -5.84 -1.23 16.24
CA THR A 955 -5.06 -2.16 15.40
C THR A 955 -4.91 -1.67 13.95
N SER A 956 -5.94 -1.05 13.38
CA SER A 956 -5.83 -0.37 12.06
C SER A 956 -5.03 0.94 12.09
N ASN A 957 -4.51 1.30 13.27
CA ASN A 957 -3.87 2.57 13.59
C ASN A 957 -4.72 3.75 13.12
N PHE A 958 -5.95 3.82 13.65
CA PHE A 958 -6.98 4.82 13.36
C PHE A 958 -7.43 4.83 11.89
N ASN A 959 -7.60 3.64 11.30
CA ASN A 959 -7.89 3.42 9.88
C ASN A 959 -6.83 3.98 8.90
N THR A 960 -5.61 4.26 9.37
CA THR A 960 -4.55 4.76 8.47
C THR A 960 -3.87 3.63 7.69
N TYR A 961 -3.80 2.42 8.26
CA TYR A 961 -3.16 1.22 7.69
C TYR A 961 -1.68 1.38 7.23
N ASN A 962 -1.05 2.52 7.46
CA ASN A 962 0.37 2.75 7.17
C ASN A 962 1.29 1.95 8.12
N ALA A 963 0.78 1.62 9.30
CA ALA A 963 1.47 0.88 10.37
C ALA A 963 0.41 0.24 11.29
N GLY A 964 -0.36 -0.70 10.75
CA GLY A 964 -1.49 -1.37 11.41
C GLY A 964 -2.22 -2.33 10.46
N SER A 965 -3.12 -3.16 10.98
CA SER A 965 -3.76 -4.29 10.28
C SER A 965 -5.29 -4.34 10.44
N HIS A 966 -5.95 -5.16 9.62
CA HIS A 966 -7.40 -5.36 9.60
C HIS A 966 -7.81 -6.49 10.55
N VAL A 967 -8.42 -6.13 11.69
CA VAL A 967 -8.99 -7.14 12.60
C VAL A 967 -10.19 -7.83 11.95
N MET A 968 -10.14 -9.16 11.82
CA MET A 968 -11.15 -9.98 11.14
C MET A 968 -12.07 -10.72 12.13
N GLN A 969 -13.13 -11.38 11.64
CA GLN A 969 -14.02 -12.20 12.46
C GLN A 969 -14.52 -13.45 11.70
N TYR A 970 -14.49 -14.61 12.36
CA TYR A 970 -14.89 -15.91 11.78
C TYR A 970 -15.78 -16.72 12.74
N GLY A 971 -16.31 -17.85 12.27
CA GLY A 971 -17.18 -18.73 13.07
C GLY A 971 -18.58 -18.16 13.32
N ASN A 972 -19.25 -18.65 14.38
CA ASN A 972 -20.63 -18.28 14.73
C ASN A 972 -20.72 -16.78 15.10
N LYS A 973 -21.20 -16.01 14.12
CA LYS A 973 -21.31 -14.55 14.20
C LYS A 973 -22.47 -14.03 15.06
N SER A 974 -23.25 -14.90 15.71
CA SER A 974 -24.29 -14.51 16.68
C SER A 974 -23.69 -14.20 18.07
N ILE A 975 -22.79 -15.06 18.55
CA ILE A 975 -22.15 -15.01 19.90
C ILE A 975 -21.62 -13.62 20.24
N LYS A 976 -21.19 -12.83 19.26
CA LYS A 976 -20.69 -11.46 19.49
C LYS A 976 -21.68 -10.50 20.18
N THR A 977 -22.98 -10.80 20.25
CA THR A 977 -23.93 -10.02 21.07
C THR A 977 -23.88 -10.34 22.57
N GLU A 978 -23.23 -11.43 22.97
CA GLU A 978 -22.96 -11.77 24.37
C GLU A 978 -22.01 -10.76 25.06
N LYS A 979 -22.05 -10.78 26.39
CA LYS A 979 -21.21 -9.94 27.25
C LYS A 979 -19.84 -10.56 27.49
N LEU A 980 -18.80 -9.72 27.56
CA LEU A 980 -17.42 -10.18 27.74
C LEU A 980 -17.22 -11.01 29.01
N TYR A 981 -17.95 -10.71 30.10
CA TYR A 981 -17.76 -11.41 31.38
C TYR A 981 -18.03 -12.92 31.35
N LEU A 982 -18.77 -13.42 30.36
CA LEU A 982 -19.05 -14.84 30.19
C LEU A 982 -17.79 -15.65 29.78
N TYR A 983 -16.80 -14.97 29.21
CA TYR A 983 -15.54 -15.53 28.71
C TYR A 983 -14.32 -15.01 29.49
N GLN A 984 -14.35 -13.73 29.91
CA GLN A 984 -13.23 -13.05 30.55
C GLN A 984 -13.42 -12.81 32.07
N GLY A 985 -14.59 -13.11 32.63
CA GLY A 985 -14.92 -12.83 34.02
C GLY A 985 -15.26 -11.35 34.29
N PHE A 986 -15.38 -10.98 35.56
CA PHE A 986 -15.77 -9.62 35.96
C PHE A 986 -14.97 -9.12 37.17
N ASP A 987 -14.07 -8.17 36.95
CA ASP A 987 -13.36 -7.46 38.02
C ASP A 987 -14.33 -6.53 38.79
N PRO A 988 -14.54 -6.71 40.10
CA PRO A 988 -15.38 -5.83 40.92
C PRO A 988 -14.91 -4.37 40.97
N ALA A 989 -13.63 -4.06 40.71
CA ALA A 989 -13.16 -2.68 40.60
C ALA A 989 -13.80 -1.95 39.40
N SER A 990 -14.11 -2.68 38.32
CA SER A 990 -14.71 -2.13 37.09
C SER A 990 -16.19 -1.72 37.22
N VAL A 991 -16.84 -1.95 38.37
CA VAL A 991 -18.29 -1.65 38.58
C VAL A 991 -18.64 -0.22 38.15
N ASN A 992 -17.80 0.74 38.56
CA ASN A 992 -18.00 2.17 38.34
C ASN A 992 -17.43 2.68 37.01
N PHE A 993 -16.73 1.83 36.24
CA PHE A 993 -16.18 2.23 34.95
C PHE A 993 -17.30 2.42 33.91
N PRO A 994 -17.20 3.47 33.06
CA PRO A 994 -18.14 3.70 31.96
C PRO A 994 -17.92 2.66 30.85
N PRO A 995 -18.97 2.19 30.15
CA PRO A 995 -18.82 1.20 29.07
C PRO A 995 -18.27 1.77 27.74
N ASN A 996 -18.03 3.09 27.67
CA ASN A 996 -17.78 3.82 26.41
C ASN A 996 -16.81 5.01 26.60
N LYS A 997 -15.82 4.96 27.53
CA LYS A 997 -14.87 6.08 27.72
C LYS A 997 -13.46 5.64 28.10
N LEU A 998 -12.72 5.17 27.10
CA LEU A 998 -11.31 5.53 26.94
C LEU A 998 -11.07 6.05 25.53
N TYR A 999 -10.59 7.28 25.46
CA TYR A 999 -10.09 7.89 24.23
C TYR A 999 -8.59 7.62 24.17
N PHE A 1000 -8.21 6.56 23.47
CA PHE A 1000 -6.84 6.36 23.03
C PHE A 1000 -6.60 7.32 21.85
N ASP A 1001 -6.32 8.59 22.13
CA ASP A 1001 -6.26 9.65 21.09
C ASP A 1001 -4.96 9.64 20.26
N THR A 1002 -4.01 8.76 20.57
CA THR A 1002 -2.67 8.75 19.95
C THR A 1002 -2.42 7.48 19.13
N PRO A 1003 -2.03 7.60 17.85
CA PRO A 1003 -1.37 6.54 17.09
C PRO A 1003 -0.18 5.95 17.86
N LEU A 1004 -0.10 4.62 17.93
CA LEU A 1004 1.05 3.93 18.53
C LEU A 1004 2.14 3.72 17.48
N GLY A 1005 3.40 3.92 17.88
CA GLY A 1005 4.57 3.57 17.08
C GLY A 1005 4.85 2.06 17.18
N VAL A 1006 4.89 1.40 16.03
CA VAL A 1006 4.94 -0.08 15.93
C VAL A 1006 6.00 -0.58 14.96
N VAL A 1007 6.40 -1.85 15.14
CA VAL A 1007 7.29 -2.61 14.26
C VAL A 1007 6.52 -3.76 13.59
N ASN A 1008 6.83 -4.11 12.34
CA ASN A 1008 6.33 -5.36 11.77
C ASN A 1008 6.89 -6.54 12.61
N GLN A 1009 6.03 -7.48 13.01
CA GLN A 1009 6.42 -8.63 13.82
C GLN A 1009 7.66 -9.38 13.26
N ARG A 1010 7.76 -9.52 11.92
CA ARG A 1010 8.88 -10.20 11.24
C ARG A 1010 10.22 -9.48 11.39
N ASP A 1011 10.23 -8.18 11.73
CA ASP A 1011 11.43 -7.37 11.89
C ASP A 1011 11.73 -6.98 13.35
N ALA A 1012 10.85 -7.34 14.30
CA ALA A 1012 11.04 -7.08 15.73
C ALA A 1012 12.36 -7.65 16.28
N ASP A 1013 12.78 -8.82 15.80
CA ASP A 1013 14.04 -9.48 16.19
C ASP A 1013 15.29 -8.71 15.68
N LEU A 1014 15.28 -8.27 14.42
CA LEU A 1014 16.34 -7.42 13.88
C LEU A 1014 16.36 -6.04 14.56
N HIS A 1015 15.20 -5.50 14.92
CA HIS A 1015 15.09 -4.28 15.72
C HIS A 1015 15.74 -4.46 17.10
N PHE A 1016 15.40 -5.54 17.83
CA PHE A 1016 16.02 -5.90 19.10
C PHE A 1016 17.56 -5.98 19.00
N LEU A 1017 18.09 -6.74 18.03
CA LEU A 1017 19.54 -6.86 17.83
C LEU A 1017 20.18 -5.51 17.49
N TRP A 1018 19.51 -4.66 16.72
CA TRP A 1018 19.98 -3.31 16.39
C TRP A 1018 19.99 -2.37 17.61
N GLN A 1019 19.01 -2.47 18.52
CA GLN A 1019 19.04 -1.74 19.79
C GLN A 1019 20.15 -2.27 20.72
N MET A 1020 20.37 -3.58 20.75
CA MET A 1020 21.46 -4.21 21.52
C MET A 1020 22.84 -3.81 20.97
N TYR A 1021 22.99 -3.69 19.64
CA TYR A 1021 24.20 -3.17 18.98
C TYR A 1021 24.46 -1.71 19.36
N LYS A 1022 23.42 -0.85 19.31
CA LYS A 1022 23.49 0.56 19.73
C LYS A 1022 23.89 0.72 21.20
N LYS A 1023 23.23 0.02 22.13
CA LYS A 1023 23.57 0.09 23.57
C LYS A 1023 24.94 -0.52 23.92
N SER A 1024 25.57 -1.26 23.01
CA SER A 1024 26.92 -1.83 23.19
C SER A 1024 28.05 -0.86 22.79
N GLU A 1025 27.80 0.45 22.77
CA GLU A 1025 28.84 1.45 22.49
C GLU A 1025 30.02 1.36 23.48
N GLY A 1026 31.24 1.54 22.98
CA GLY A 1026 32.49 1.24 23.71
C GLY A 1026 32.91 -0.24 23.71
N ALA A 1027 31.97 -1.19 23.68
CA ALA A 1027 32.26 -2.63 23.72
C ALA A 1027 32.49 -3.21 22.31
N MET A 1028 33.68 -2.99 21.72
CA MET A 1028 33.99 -3.36 20.33
C MET A 1028 33.79 -4.86 20.00
N GLU A 1029 34.13 -5.77 20.91
CA GLU A 1029 33.98 -7.22 20.68
C GLU A 1029 32.51 -7.61 20.66
N LYS A 1030 31.72 -7.17 21.65
CA LYS A 1030 30.27 -7.39 21.69
C LYS A 1030 29.55 -6.76 20.48
N ARG A 1031 29.94 -5.55 20.04
CA ARG A 1031 29.41 -4.96 18.79
C ARG A 1031 29.75 -5.79 17.55
N ARG A 1032 30.94 -6.42 17.50
CA ARG A 1032 31.33 -7.31 16.39
C ARG A 1032 30.51 -8.61 16.41
N GLU A 1033 30.29 -9.18 17.59
CA GLU A 1033 29.47 -10.38 17.78
C GLU A 1033 28.01 -10.14 17.33
N ILE A 1034 27.37 -9.09 17.84
CA ILE A 1034 25.98 -8.73 17.49
C ILE A 1034 25.85 -8.43 15.99
N LEU A 1035 26.83 -7.72 15.40
CA LEU A 1035 26.83 -7.49 13.95
C LEU A 1035 26.99 -8.80 13.17
N GLY A 1036 27.78 -9.75 13.67
CA GLY A 1036 27.88 -11.10 13.12
C GLY A 1036 26.56 -11.87 13.19
N GLN A 1037 25.82 -11.78 14.30
CA GLN A 1037 24.49 -12.35 14.45
C GLN A 1037 23.49 -11.73 13.45
N ILE A 1038 23.44 -10.39 13.35
CA ILE A 1038 22.61 -9.68 12.37
C ILE A 1038 22.95 -10.11 10.93
N MET A 1039 24.24 -10.15 10.57
CA MET A 1039 24.68 -10.59 9.24
C MET A 1039 24.35 -12.05 8.96
N GLY A 1040 24.43 -12.94 9.97
CA GLY A 1040 24.03 -14.34 9.87
C GLY A 1040 22.53 -14.49 9.60
N ILE A 1041 21.68 -13.81 10.38
CA ILE A 1041 20.23 -13.81 10.19
C ILE A 1041 19.86 -13.21 8.83
N MET A 1042 20.45 -12.07 8.44
CA MET A 1042 20.20 -11.48 7.12
C MET A 1042 20.63 -12.41 5.97
N LYS A 1043 21.77 -13.11 6.09
CA LYS A 1043 22.19 -14.12 5.11
C LYS A 1043 21.20 -15.29 5.03
N HIS A 1044 20.60 -15.71 6.14
CA HIS A 1044 19.57 -16.76 6.14
C HIS A 1044 18.24 -16.28 5.55
N ARG A 1045 17.80 -15.05 5.88
CA ARG A 1045 16.60 -14.44 5.28
C ARG A 1045 16.73 -14.30 3.75
N ILE A 1046 17.86 -13.78 3.27
CA ILE A 1046 18.16 -13.64 1.83
C ILE A 1046 18.22 -15.00 1.13
N HIS A 1047 18.70 -16.03 1.83
CA HIS A 1047 18.72 -17.40 1.33
C HIS A 1047 17.31 -17.97 1.15
N LEU A 1048 16.48 -17.95 2.20
CA LEU A 1048 15.11 -18.48 2.13
C LEU A 1048 14.31 -17.75 1.04
N ASP A 1049 14.41 -16.43 0.96
CA ASP A 1049 13.76 -15.63 -0.09
C ASP A 1049 14.21 -16.05 -1.50
N GLY A 1050 15.53 -16.11 -1.74
CA GLY A 1050 16.09 -16.43 -3.05
C GLY A 1050 15.94 -17.89 -3.47
N SER A 1051 15.94 -18.84 -2.52
CA SER A 1051 15.69 -20.26 -2.79
C SER A 1051 14.24 -20.50 -3.19
N ILE A 1052 13.28 -19.87 -2.52
CA ILE A 1052 11.86 -19.97 -2.88
C ILE A 1052 11.61 -19.35 -4.27
N GLU A 1053 12.22 -18.20 -4.57
CA GLU A 1053 12.14 -17.60 -5.92
C GLU A 1053 12.73 -18.52 -7.00
N MET A 1054 13.92 -19.10 -6.75
CA MET A 1054 14.56 -20.05 -7.67
C MET A 1054 13.72 -21.31 -7.90
N ILE A 1055 13.17 -21.92 -6.85
CA ILE A 1055 12.30 -23.10 -6.96
C ILE A 1055 11.07 -22.76 -7.81
N GLY A 1056 10.46 -21.58 -7.62
CA GLY A 1056 9.37 -21.09 -8.47
C GLY A 1056 9.76 -20.94 -9.95
N MET A 1057 10.97 -20.44 -10.22
CA MET A 1057 11.50 -20.34 -11.58
C MET A 1057 11.81 -21.71 -12.22
N LEU A 1058 12.23 -22.71 -11.44
CA LEU A 1058 12.48 -24.07 -11.92
C LEU A 1058 11.17 -24.82 -12.21
N LEU A 1059 10.19 -24.74 -11.30
CA LEU A 1059 8.91 -25.44 -11.43
C LEU A 1059 7.98 -24.85 -12.50
N PHE A 1060 7.95 -23.51 -12.64
CA PHE A 1060 6.96 -22.83 -13.48
C PHE A 1060 7.56 -21.94 -14.59
N GLY A 1061 8.89 -21.80 -14.65
CA GLY A 1061 9.58 -20.91 -15.57
C GLY A 1061 9.66 -19.45 -15.06
N PRO A 1062 10.56 -18.62 -15.62
CA PRO A 1062 10.88 -17.30 -15.08
C PRO A 1062 9.71 -16.29 -15.14
N GLU A 1063 8.81 -16.41 -16.12
CA GLU A 1063 7.66 -15.50 -16.26
C GLU A 1063 6.50 -15.84 -15.31
N ARG A 1064 6.34 -17.12 -14.95
CA ARG A 1064 5.20 -17.59 -14.14
C ARG A 1064 5.57 -17.89 -12.68
N GLY A 1065 6.82 -18.22 -12.37
CA GLY A 1065 7.26 -18.62 -11.04
C GLY A 1065 6.85 -17.63 -9.95
N SER A 1066 7.26 -16.37 -10.08
CA SER A 1066 6.89 -15.31 -9.12
C SER A 1066 5.37 -15.11 -9.03
N VAL A 1067 4.64 -15.17 -10.16
CA VAL A 1067 3.18 -15.00 -10.22
C VAL A 1067 2.44 -16.14 -9.51
N VAL A 1068 2.86 -17.39 -9.73
CA VAL A 1068 2.25 -18.57 -9.09
C VAL A 1068 2.57 -18.59 -7.59
N LEU A 1069 3.82 -18.41 -7.19
CA LEU A 1069 4.19 -18.45 -5.76
C LEU A 1069 3.56 -17.30 -4.95
N SER A 1070 3.41 -16.11 -5.54
CA SER A 1070 2.82 -14.96 -4.85
C SER A 1070 1.29 -14.86 -4.97
N ALA A 1071 0.64 -15.67 -5.82
CA ALA A 1071 -0.81 -15.67 -6.01
C ALA A 1071 -1.56 -15.80 -4.68
N VAL A 1072 -2.65 -15.04 -4.51
CA VAL A 1072 -3.48 -15.11 -3.31
C VAL A 1072 -4.92 -15.43 -3.70
N ARG A 1073 -5.51 -16.41 -3.00
CA ARG A 1073 -6.91 -16.82 -3.19
C ARG A 1073 -7.87 -15.74 -2.68
N GLU A 1074 -9.09 -15.75 -3.22
CA GLU A 1074 -10.16 -14.82 -2.84
C GLU A 1074 -10.55 -14.98 -1.36
N PRO A 1075 -10.84 -13.90 -0.62
CA PRO A 1075 -11.26 -13.99 0.78
C PRO A 1075 -12.52 -14.85 0.95
N GLY A 1076 -12.45 -15.79 1.89
CA GLY A 1076 -13.40 -16.89 2.09
C GLY A 1076 -12.98 -18.24 1.47
N SER A 1077 -11.77 -18.34 0.89
CA SER A 1077 -11.23 -19.58 0.31
C SER A 1077 -10.15 -20.19 1.22
N PRO A 1078 -10.04 -21.54 1.32
CA PRO A 1078 -8.93 -22.19 2.02
C PRO A 1078 -7.60 -21.84 1.35
N LEU A 1079 -6.52 -21.69 2.13
CA LEU A 1079 -5.19 -21.39 1.60
C LEU A 1079 -4.66 -22.49 0.65
N VAL A 1080 -4.83 -23.74 1.07
CA VAL A 1080 -4.44 -24.94 0.35
C VAL A 1080 -5.57 -25.94 0.41
N ASP A 1081 -5.76 -26.73 -0.64
CA ASP A 1081 -6.79 -27.78 -0.65
C ASP A 1081 -6.28 -29.07 0.03
N ASP A 1082 -4.99 -29.40 -0.15
CA ASP A 1082 -4.31 -30.49 0.57
C ASP A 1082 -3.28 -29.97 1.59
N TRP A 1083 -3.62 -30.12 2.87
CA TRP A 1083 -2.79 -29.75 4.01
C TRP A 1083 -1.64 -30.73 4.30
N GLN A 1084 -1.71 -31.98 3.80
CA GLN A 1084 -0.61 -32.95 3.89
C GLN A 1084 0.43 -32.68 2.81
N CYS A 1085 0.00 -32.35 1.58
CA CYS A 1085 0.90 -31.82 0.55
C CYS A 1085 1.66 -30.59 1.07
N LEU A 1086 0.97 -29.62 1.70
CA LEU A 1086 1.62 -28.43 2.25
C LEU A 1086 2.77 -28.77 3.21
N LYS A 1087 2.53 -29.72 4.12
CA LYS A 1087 3.54 -30.22 5.07
C LYS A 1087 4.70 -30.92 4.37
N SER A 1088 4.41 -31.78 3.38
CA SER A 1088 5.43 -32.49 2.59
C SER A 1088 6.33 -31.51 1.82
N MET A 1089 5.75 -30.52 1.14
CA MET A 1089 6.53 -29.50 0.40
C MET A 1089 7.43 -28.66 1.31
N VAL A 1090 7.03 -28.42 2.57
CA VAL A 1090 7.88 -27.80 3.59
C VAL A 1090 9.02 -28.75 4.02
N GLN A 1091 8.72 -30.01 4.32
CA GLN A 1091 9.74 -30.99 4.72
C GLN A 1091 10.78 -31.23 3.61
N LEU A 1092 10.35 -31.33 2.35
CA LEU A 1092 11.22 -31.46 1.17
C LEU A 1092 12.11 -30.22 1.00
N PHE A 1093 11.55 -29.01 1.14
CA PHE A 1093 12.35 -27.79 1.12
C PHE A 1093 13.40 -27.78 2.24
N GLU A 1094 12.99 -28.00 3.48
CA GLU A 1094 13.90 -27.93 4.62
C GLU A 1094 14.98 -29.03 4.58
N SER A 1095 14.70 -30.19 3.98
CA SER A 1095 15.65 -31.31 3.78
C SER A 1095 16.84 -30.96 2.88
N HIS A 1096 16.72 -29.94 2.02
CA HIS A 1096 17.76 -29.55 1.07
C HIS A 1096 18.25 -28.11 1.24
N CYS A 1097 17.38 -27.21 1.70
CA CYS A 1097 17.64 -25.77 1.84
C CYS A 1097 17.72 -25.31 3.31
N GLY A 1098 17.60 -26.21 4.28
CA GLY A 1098 17.64 -25.87 5.71
C GLY A 1098 16.35 -25.26 6.24
N SER A 1099 16.26 -25.10 7.55
CA SER A 1099 15.01 -24.74 8.20
C SER A 1099 14.52 -23.33 7.86
N LEU A 1100 13.21 -23.21 7.67
CA LEU A 1100 12.49 -21.97 7.47
C LEU A 1100 12.63 -21.02 8.66
N THR A 1101 12.73 -21.54 9.90
CA THR A 1101 12.56 -20.78 11.15
C THR A 1101 11.22 -20.03 11.23
N GLN A 1102 10.96 -19.26 12.29
CA GLN A 1102 9.78 -18.39 12.38
C GLN A 1102 9.72 -17.34 11.23
N TYR A 1103 10.86 -16.96 10.63
CA TYR A 1103 10.87 -16.03 9.49
C TYR A 1103 10.25 -16.65 8.23
N GLY A 1104 10.68 -17.86 7.87
CA GLY A 1104 10.32 -18.54 6.63
C GLY A 1104 8.85 -18.94 6.54
N MET A 1105 8.10 -18.89 7.65
CA MET A 1105 6.63 -19.01 7.64
C MET A 1105 5.95 -18.04 6.65
N LYS A 1106 6.58 -16.91 6.29
CA LYS A 1106 6.12 -16.02 5.20
C LYS A 1106 5.91 -16.75 3.87
N HIS A 1107 6.67 -17.81 3.59
CA HIS A 1107 6.64 -18.56 2.33
C HIS A 1107 5.60 -19.68 2.33
N MET A 1108 4.82 -19.86 3.40
CA MET A 1108 3.83 -20.94 3.46
C MET A 1108 2.76 -20.85 2.33
N ARG A 1109 2.47 -19.63 1.84
CA ARG A 1109 1.67 -19.43 0.62
C ARG A 1109 2.33 -19.94 -0.66
N ALA A 1110 3.66 -19.84 -0.78
CA ALA A 1110 4.39 -20.35 -1.93
C ALA A 1110 4.29 -21.88 -2.00
N PHE A 1111 4.50 -22.59 -0.87
CA PHE A 1111 4.29 -24.03 -0.77
C PHE A 1111 2.83 -24.44 -1.00
N ALA A 1112 1.87 -23.68 -0.45
CA ALA A 1112 0.45 -23.90 -0.73
C ALA A 1112 0.15 -23.77 -2.23
N ASN A 1113 0.69 -22.77 -2.92
CA ASN A 1113 0.48 -22.58 -4.35
C ASN A 1113 1.18 -23.63 -5.23
N ILE A 1114 2.28 -24.22 -4.75
CA ILE A 1114 2.91 -25.40 -5.37
C ILE A 1114 1.96 -26.60 -5.31
N CYS A 1115 1.37 -26.90 -4.14
CA CYS A 1115 0.34 -27.93 -3.99
C CYS A 1115 -0.92 -27.64 -4.82
N ASN A 1116 -1.43 -26.40 -4.78
CA ASN A 1116 -2.59 -25.95 -5.56
C ASN A 1116 -2.33 -25.91 -7.09
N SER A 1117 -1.14 -26.30 -7.54
CA SER A 1117 -0.74 -26.40 -8.96
C SER A 1117 -0.40 -27.84 -9.39
N ASP A 1118 -0.80 -28.85 -8.61
CA ASP A 1118 -0.59 -30.28 -8.84
C ASP A 1118 0.90 -30.68 -9.05
N VAL A 1119 1.82 -29.96 -8.42
CA VAL A 1119 3.26 -30.28 -8.47
C VAL A 1119 3.55 -31.52 -7.64
N SER A 1120 4.21 -32.51 -8.23
CA SER A 1120 4.61 -33.73 -7.53
C SER A 1120 5.81 -33.51 -6.60
N GLU A 1121 5.85 -34.27 -5.51
CA GLU A 1121 6.96 -34.26 -4.53
C GLU A 1121 8.33 -34.42 -5.20
N ALA A 1122 8.46 -35.33 -6.17
CA ALA A 1122 9.71 -35.54 -6.90
C ALA A 1122 10.15 -34.34 -7.76
N ALA A 1123 9.21 -33.52 -8.27
CA ALA A 1123 9.55 -32.30 -8.99
C ALA A 1123 9.98 -31.18 -8.03
N MET A 1124 9.36 -31.11 -6.84
CA MET A 1124 9.80 -30.24 -5.76
C MET A 1124 11.20 -30.64 -5.25
N GLU A 1125 11.44 -31.93 -5.04
CA GLU A 1125 12.73 -32.47 -4.59
C GLU A 1125 13.86 -32.11 -5.57
N ASP A 1126 13.69 -32.33 -6.88
CA ASP A 1126 14.67 -31.97 -7.91
C ASP A 1126 14.92 -30.44 -7.99
N ALA A 1127 13.86 -29.63 -7.86
CA ALA A 1127 13.98 -28.17 -7.81
C ALA A 1127 14.73 -27.68 -6.55
N CYS A 1128 14.45 -28.27 -5.39
CA CYS A 1128 15.14 -28.00 -4.12
C CYS A 1128 16.62 -28.43 -4.17
N LEU A 1129 16.90 -29.65 -4.63
CA LEU A 1129 18.25 -30.17 -4.84
C LEU A 1129 19.05 -29.28 -5.79
N THR A 1130 18.48 -28.91 -6.94
CA THR A 1130 19.11 -28.01 -7.92
C THR A 1130 19.39 -26.62 -7.36
N THR A 1131 18.47 -26.09 -6.54
CA THR A 1131 18.58 -24.74 -5.95
C THR A 1131 19.61 -24.67 -4.83
N CYS A 1132 19.68 -25.70 -3.99
CA CYS A 1132 20.45 -25.68 -2.72
C CYS A 1132 21.69 -26.60 -2.74
N TYR A 1133 22.07 -27.12 -3.92
CA TYR A 1133 23.22 -28.02 -4.09
C TYR A 1133 24.53 -27.48 -3.50
N GLY A 1134 25.26 -28.34 -2.77
CA GLY A 1134 26.60 -28.05 -2.28
C GLY A 1134 26.68 -27.00 -1.17
N ARG A 1135 25.55 -26.69 -0.52
CA ARG A 1135 25.45 -25.65 0.51
C ARG A 1135 25.49 -26.21 1.93
N GLU A 1136 26.27 -25.57 2.80
CA GLU A 1136 26.35 -25.90 4.23
C GLU A 1136 25.40 -25.01 5.06
N GLU A 1137 24.25 -25.52 5.46
CA GLU A 1137 23.31 -24.79 6.34
C GLU A 1137 23.72 -24.80 7.83
N GLY A 1138 24.73 -25.57 8.19
CA GLY A 1138 25.32 -25.60 9.53
C GLY A 1138 24.28 -25.92 10.60
N HIS A 1139 24.04 -24.97 11.51
CA HIS A 1139 23.10 -25.15 12.62
C HIS A 1139 21.62 -25.07 12.20
N TRP A 1140 21.30 -24.48 11.04
CA TRP A 1140 19.92 -24.38 10.54
C TRP A 1140 19.38 -25.65 9.87
N HIS A 1141 20.20 -26.70 9.72
CA HIS A 1141 19.75 -27.96 9.14
C HIS A 1141 18.73 -28.67 10.06
N PRO A 1142 17.62 -29.25 9.54
CA PRO A 1142 16.55 -29.84 10.35
C PRO A 1142 16.99 -30.96 11.31
N SER A 1143 18.10 -31.65 11.02
CA SER A 1143 18.71 -32.62 11.95
C SER A 1143 19.08 -32.03 13.32
N ASN A 1144 19.19 -30.71 13.42
CA ASN A 1144 19.60 -30.00 14.63
C ASN A 1144 18.44 -29.29 15.33
N VAL A 1145 17.41 -28.87 14.58
CA VAL A 1145 16.30 -28.02 15.07
C VAL A 1145 14.90 -28.65 14.96
N GLY A 1146 14.75 -29.72 14.18
CA GLY A 1146 13.47 -30.30 13.79
C GLY A 1146 12.98 -29.80 12.42
N TYR A 1147 11.93 -30.43 11.90
CA TYR A 1147 11.17 -29.94 10.74
C TYR A 1147 10.02 -29.05 11.19
N SER A 1148 9.74 -28.00 10.43
CA SER A 1148 8.70 -27.01 10.70
C SER A 1148 7.27 -27.52 10.45
N ALA A 1149 7.11 -28.74 9.94
CA ALA A 1149 5.87 -29.39 9.52
C ALA A 1149 5.79 -30.85 10.01
#